data_AF-A0A194VDP5-F1
#
_entry.id   AF-A0A194VDP5-F1
#
_cell.length_a   1.000
_cell.length_b   1.000
_cell.length_c   1.000
_cell.angle_alpha   90.00
_cell.angle_beta   90.00
_cell.angle_gamma   90.00
#
_symmetry.space_group_name_H-M   'P 1'
#
loop_
_entity.id
_entity.type
_entity.pdbx_description
1 polymer ?
#
loop_
_entity_poly.entity_id
_entity_poly.type
_entity_poly.pdbx_seq_one_letter_code
_entity_poly.pdbx_strand_id
1 'polypeptide(L)'
;MYGVDPLYFFDIFTDGIIFTTLFVSLSLFTCQSYPLVSTGIITLVCGALAAKHKLSLLGTYEQLDSWVVLPIWTLCIGFVIFMFRNQTRVILSPGWISFLLLATIIGTSVFSLVTGGVELDQHPLDKITSEIRTIHQRWHTQATTSGSLKVAVDEYRERHHGRNPPRGFSEWYDYAVHRGSPIIDYFQQIEDDILPFLGMKPSKIREDISKIGTNRDISLLSIKKGTITHQPTDDPNNDALMDNLIQLIQPFVQHLPDMDLPINLLDRPRVLASWSDKTRFQQAALAKKFDLLTSGLNKRDESSETDIKPDDEVVKDAKLIHDKLQDRQLATSWEHQRQLGQACAPNSPTRWGFYANNRDFCSACANPQAEGQYVQNWTQAQDICHQPDMFNLHGFYMADLPLQPFAELVPVFGRAKTDRFSDILIPLSLNDDIYDTHFEDKNFVSKSSNLFWRGAAGTDFGMVSSRLLSGGHQERLSHIANNASATESVIMCLAVPGNKERFRYERVPLLEANSALKFDAGMSDYSRCDGPGCDAAKTEFGFKPRDKDDAVKMNSRYIMVMDGDEGPPHGLLKVLRSNSIPLVASVFKEWYTERLFPWLHFIPIDLRFHGLHSTLAFFTGLQGKGLINGRNVAMTGDIEGAQMISQEGKSWANKAIRREDAEIYLFRLLIEWGRVVSDKRDEMDFILPAHLEKALPCRTLHTDSQMLFPTIHTTSGLHRLTFSSSTLTPSSISALLSSAPFRLGRDTMLVSPSWNLAGSVRSSSAVHRTGSTPELYISFQNRLLGWLYAWPVWAVRTPGLSPQKSTRRFGAMASGR
;
A
#
# COMPACT_ATOMS: atom_id res chain seq x y z
N MET A 1 0.75 -24.07 25.77
CA MET A 1 0.45 -25.40 25.22
C MET A 1 -0.20 -25.18 23.88
N TYR A 2 0.47 -25.59 22.81
CA TYR A 2 0.17 -25.18 21.43
C TYR A 2 -1.02 -25.96 20.86
N GLY A 3 -2.03 -25.25 20.38
CA GLY A 3 -3.01 -25.80 19.44
C GLY A 3 -2.42 -25.67 18.05
N VAL A 4 -1.84 -26.76 17.53
CA VAL A 4 -1.44 -26.85 16.13
C VAL A 4 -2.73 -27.06 15.32
N ASP A 5 -3.02 -26.13 14.41
CA ASP A 5 -4.25 -26.15 13.60
C ASP A 5 -4.29 -27.41 12.72
N PRO A 6 -5.43 -28.13 12.58
CA PRO A 6 -5.51 -29.35 11.78
C PRO A 6 -5.14 -29.14 10.30
N LEU A 7 -5.31 -27.92 9.79
CA LEU A 7 -4.88 -27.55 8.43
C LEU A 7 -3.36 -27.55 8.27
N TYR A 8 -2.60 -27.18 9.30
CA TYR A 8 -1.13 -27.25 9.27
C TYR A 8 -0.66 -28.70 9.21
N PHE A 9 -1.36 -29.59 9.93
CA PHE A 9 -1.11 -31.02 9.82
C PHE A 9 -1.42 -31.51 8.41
N PHE A 10 -2.51 -31.03 7.80
CA PHE A 10 -2.93 -31.41 6.45
C PHE A 10 -1.99 -30.91 5.36
N ASP A 11 -1.50 -29.67 5.44
CA ASP A 11 -0.52 -29.12 4.49
C ASP A 11 0.84 -29.81 4.66
N ILE A 12 1.32 -30.06 5.89
CA ILE A 12 2.50 -30.90 6.11
C ILE A 12 2.30 -32.30 5.55
N PHE A 13 1.11 -32.89 5.72
CA PHE A 13 0.83 -34.22 5.20
C PHE A 13 0.77 -34.20 3.67
N THR A 14 0.19 -33.17 3.07
CA THR A 14 -0.01 -33.04 1.63
C THR A 14 1.31 -32.70 0.94
N ASP A 15 2.09 -31.76 1.48
CA ASP A 15 3.44 -31.45 1.02
C ASP A 15 4.38 -32.62 1.28
N GLY A 16 4.21 -33.30 2.41
CA GLY A 16 4.88 -34.56 2.71
C GLY A 16 4.56 -35.65 1.69
N ILE A 17 3.30 -35.82 1.30
CA ILE A 17 2.86 -36.79 0.29
C ILE A 17 3.36 -36.37 -1.10
N ILE A 18 3.28 -35.11 -1.48
CA ILE A 18 3.75 -34.61 -2.78
C ILE A 18 5.27 -34.76 -2.87
N PHE A 19 6.00 -34.37 -1.82
CA PHE A 19 7.45 -34.56 -1.73
C PHE A 19 7.82 -36.04 -1.73
N THR A 20 7.06 -36.89 -1.03
CA THR A 20 7.27 -38.34 -1.04
C THR A 20 6.93 -38.94 -2.41
N THR A 21 5.90 -38.44 -3.09
CA THR A 21 5.51 -38.90 -4.43
C THR A 21 6.52 -38.44 -5.48
N LEU A 22 7.06 -37.23 -5.36
CA LEU A 22 8.19 -36.73 -6.13
C LEU A 22 9.45 -37.58 -5.85
N PHE A 23 9.73 -37.87 -4.57
CA PHE A 23 10.87 -38.70 -4.14
C PHE A 23 10.76 -40.12 -4.66
N VAL A 24 9.58 -40.74 -4.53
CA VAL A 24 9.27 -42.08 -5.02
C VAL A 24 9.32 -42.10 -6.55
N SER A 25 8.70 -41.15 -7.25
CA SER A 25 8.73 -41.09 -8.72
C SER A 25 10.14 -40.81 -9.29
N LEU A 26 10.94 -39.95 -8.66
CA LEU A 26 12.35 -39.77 -9.05
C LEU A 26 13.20 -41.01 -8.72
N SER A 27 12.94 -41.68 -7.60
CA SER A 27 13.61 -42.94 -7.25
C SER A 27 13.24 -44.10 -8.17
N LEU A 28 12.04 -44.06 -8.77
CA LEU A 28 11.60 -45.01 -9.80
C LEU A 28 12.23 -44.72 -11.17
N PHE A 29 12.62 -43.47 -11.44
CA PHE A 29 13.38 -43.08 -12.64
C PHE A 29 14.86 -43.54 -12.59
N THR A 30 15.39 -43.79 -11.39
CA THR A 30 16.74 -44.36 -11.20
C THR A 30 16.66 -45.88 -11.12
N CYS A 31 16.97 -46.58 -12.21
CA CYS A 31 16.95 -48.05 -12.23
C CYS A 31 18.00 -48.76 -11.35
N GLN A 32 18.65 -48.09 -10.38
CA GLN A 32 19.63 -48.73 -9.48
C GLN A 32 19.54 -48.29 -8.00
N SER A 33 19.75 -49.29 -7.16
CA SER A 33 19.60 -49.52 -5.71
C SER A 33 20.08 -48.49 -4.67
N TYR A 34 20.26 -47.20 -4.99
CA TYR A 34 20.86 -46.24 -4.04
C TYR A 34 20.00 -44.97 -3.85
N PRO A 35 19.30 -44.81 -2.70
CA PRO A 35 18.53 -43.60 -2.37
C PRO A 35 19.32 -42.29 -2.49
N LEU A 36 20.64 -42.39 -2.34
CA LEU A 36 21.58 -41.27 -2.43
C LEU A 36 21.52 -40.56 -3.80
N VAL A 37 21.32 -41.31 -4.90
CA VAL A 37 21.29 -40.74 -6.26
C VAL A 37 20.04 -39.90 -6.47
N SER A 38 18.89 -40.39 -6.01
CA SER A 38 17.62 -39.66 -6.06
C SER A 38 17.70 -38.35 -5.28
N THR A 39 18.26 -38.38 -4.07
CA THR A 39 18.49 -37.17 -3.26
C THR A 39 19.41 -36.18 -3.98
N GLY A 40 20.47 -36.66 -4.63
CA GLY A 40 21.39 -35.83 -5.41
C GLY A 40 20.70 -35.14 -6.59
N ILE A 41 19.86 -35.85 -7.34
CA ILE A 41 19.10 -35.29 -8.48
C ILE A 41 18.08 -34.25 -7.99
N ILE A 42 17.34 -34.55 -6.92
CA ILE A 42 16.38 -33.60 -6.33
C ILE A 42 17.10 -32.33 -5.87
N THR A 43 18.23 -32.48 -5.17
CA THR A 43 19.03 -31.34 -4.71
C THR A 43 19.51 -30.47 -5.87
N LEU A 44 19.95 -31.10 -6.97
CA LEU A 44 20.35 -30.40 -8.19
C LEU A 44 19.16 -29.65 -8.82
N VAL A 45 17.99 -30.28 -8.94
CA VAL A 45 16.79 -29.67 -9.54
C VAL A 45 16.28 -28.50 -8.69
N CYS A 46 16.10 -28.71 -7.39
CA CYS A 46 15.66 -27.65 -6.47
C CYS A 46 16.68 -26.50 -6.43
N GLY A 47 17.98 -26.81 -6.37
CA GLY A 47 19.04 -25.81 -6.40
C GLY A 47 19.08 -25.04 -7.72
N ALA A 48 18.91 -25.71 -8.86
CA ALA A 48 18.85 -25.07 -10.18
C ALA A 48 17.62 -24.17 -10.32
N LEU A 49 16.45 -24.58 -9.80
CA LEU A 49 15.24 -23.75 -9.78
C LEU A 49 15.43 -22.50 -8.92
N ALA A 50 15.97 -22.65 -7.70
CA ALA A 50 16.27 -21.53 -6.81
C ALA A 50 17.25 -20.53 -7.46
N ALA A 51 18.29 -21.07 -8.12
CA ALA A 51 19.30 -20.23 -8.75
C ALA A 51 18.84 -19.60 -10.06
N LYS A 52 17.96 -20.25 -10.83
CA LYS A 52 17.32 -19.65 -12.02
C LYS A 52 16.58 -18.38 -11.66
N HIS A 53 15.82 -18.39 -10.56
CA HIS A 53 15.11 -17.20 -10.08
C HIS A 53 16.08 -16.05 -9.76
N LYS A 54 17.13 -16.31 -8.96
CA LYS A 54 18.13 -15.29 -8.64
C LYS A 54 18.89 -14.79 -9.87
N LEU A 55 19.15 -15.67 -10.84
CA LEU A 55 19.81 -15.30 -12.09
C LEU A 55 18.89 -14.43 -12.96
N SER A 56 17.58 -14.67 -12.96
CA SER A 56 16.63 -13.82 -13.70
C SER A 56 16.49 -12.40 -13.13
N LEU A 57 16.89 -12.19 -11.87
CA LEU A 57 16.92 -10.88 -11.22
C LEU A 57 18.22 -10.10 -11.46
N LEU A 58 19.20 -10.70 -12.14
CA LEU A 58 20.50 -10.04 -12.34
C LEU A 58 20.35 -8.78 -13.20
N GLY A 59 20.94 -7.67 -12.75
CA GLY A 59 20.86 -6.36 -13.41
C GLY A 59 19.64 -5.53 -12.97
N THR A 60 18.73 -6.12 -12.19
CA THR A 60 17.68 -5.37 -11.49
C THR A 60 18.20 -4.77 -10.18
N TYR A 61 17.40 -3.91 -9.56
CA TYR A 61 17.73 -3.35 -8.24
C TYR A 61 17.80 -4.42 -7.13
N GLU A 62 17.24 -5.61 -7.34
CA GLU A 62 17.27 -6.69 -6.34
C GLU A 62 18.61 -7.44 -6.30
N GLN A 63 19.25 -7.60 -7.46
CA GLN A 63 20.49 -8.37 -7.59
C GLN A 63 21.42 -7.74 -8.63
N LEU A 64 22.47 -7.08 -8.13
CA LEU A 64 23.53 -6.50 -8.96
C LEU A 64 24.76 -7.40 -9.06
N ASP A 65 25.00 -8.27 -8.08
CA ASP A 65 26.24 -9.02 -7.99
C ASP A 65 26.24 -10.23 -8.94
N SER A 66 27.14 -10.20 -9.94
CA SER A 66 27.35 -11.29 -10.90
C SER A 66 27.77 -12.61 -10.24
N TRP A 67 28.26 -12.57 -9.00
CA TRP A 67 28.58 -13.74 -8.17
C TRP A 67 27.36 -14.61 -7.83
N VAL A 68 26.15 -14.19 -8.19
CA VAL A 68 24.92 -14.98 -8.10
C VAL A 68 24.98 -16.33 -8.84
N VAL A 69 25.94 -16.49 -9.77
CA VAL A 69 26.18 -17.76 -10.48
C VAL A 69 26.94 -18.81 -9.67
N LEU A 70 27.63 -18.43 -8.58
CA LEU A 70 28.43 -19.34 -7.76
C LEU A 70 27.65 -20.55 -7.21
N PRO A 71 26.42 -20.39 -6.69
CA PRO A 71 25.62 -21.55 -6.27
C PRO A 71 25.38 -22.54 -7.42
N ILE A 72 25.12 -22.08 -8.64
CA ILE A 72 24.96 -22.96 -9.81
C ILE A 72 26.27 -23.68 -10.11
N TRP A 73 27.40 -22.97 -10.09
CA TRP A 73 28.70 -23.57 -10.35
C TRP A 73 29.03 -24.67 -9.33
N THR A 74 28.85 -24.37 -8.03
CA THR A 74 29.09 -25.33 -6.95
C THR A 74 28.14 -26.53 -7.02
N LEU A 75 26.87 -26.32 -7.37
CA LEU A 75 25.91 -27.41 -7.59
C LEU A 75 26.30 -28.29 -8.78
N CYS A 76 26.65 -27.70 -9.92
CA CYS A 76 27.06 -28.44 -11.11
C CYS A 76 28.37 -29.22 -10.88
N ILE A 77 29.40 -28.57 -10.31
CA ILE A 77 30.69 -29.23 -10.00
C ILE A 77 30.50 -30.31 -8.95
N GLY A 78 29.77 -30.01 -7.88
CA GLY A 78 29.47 -30.96 -6.81
C GLY A 78 28.70 -32.19 -7.31
N PHE A 79 27.74 -31.99 -8.20
CA PHE A 79 26.98 -33.10 -8.80
C PHE A 79 27.84 -33.95 -9.74
N VAL A 80 28.77 -33.35 -10.51
CA VAL A 80 29.74 -34.11 -11.32
C VAL A 80 30.61 -35.00 -10.42
N ILE A 81 31.18 -34.45 -9.33
CA ILE A 81 31.98 -35.22 -8.37
C ILE A 81 31.15 -36.36 -7.75
N PHE A 82 29.91 -36.05 -7.36
CA PHE A 82 28.96 -37.03 -6.83
C PHE A 82 28.69 -38.19 -7.80
N MET A 83 28.44 -37.88 -9.08
CA MET A 83 28.18 -38.86 -10.14
C MET A 83 29.38 -39.78 -10.35
N PHE A 84 30.59 -39.22 -10.46
CA PHE A 84 31.82 -39.99 -10.66
C PHE A 84 32.18 -40.85 -9.44
N ARG A 85 32.00 -40.32 -8.22
CA ARG A 85 32.30 -41.06 -6.99
C ARG A 85 31.37 -42.26 -6.79
N ASN A 86 30.09 -42.11 -7.13
CA ASN A 86 29.07 -43.11 -6.87
C ASN A 86 28.75 -44.01 -8.07
N GLN A 87 29.52 -43.91 -9.17
CA GLN A 87 29.34 -44.70 -10.40
C GLN A 87 27.89 -44.74 -10.90
N THR A 88 27.19 -43.61 -10.77
CA THR A 88 25.76 -43.49 -11.05
C THR A 88 25.47 -43.80 -12.51
N ARG A 89 24.71 -44.87 -12.76
CA ARG A 89 24.21 -45.19 -14.11
C ARG A 89 22.89 -44.48 -14.32
N VAL A 90 22.94 -43.34 -15.00
CA VAL A 90 21.75 -42.59 -15.44
C VAL A 90 21.41 -43.03 -16.87
N ILE A 91 20.16 -42.81 -17.30
CA ILE A 91 19.65 -43.14 -18.64
C ILE A 91 20.53 -42.52 -19.76
N LEU A 92 21.12 -41.35 -19.50
CA LEU A 92 22.10 -40.69 -20.35
C LEU A 92 23.52 -41.06 -19.92
N SER A 93 24.44 -41.20 -20.88
CA SER A 93 25.84 -41.50 -20.54
C SER A 93 26.43 -40.44 -19.59
N PRO A 94 27.29 -40.81 -18.62
CA PRO A 94 27.92 -39.85 -17.70
C PRO A 94 28.67 -38.70 -18.40
N GLY A 95 29.20 -38.95 -19.60
CA GLY A 95 29.85 -37.93 -20.42
C GLY A 95 28.87 -36.87 -20.93
N TRP A 96 27.68 -37.28 -21.40
CA TRP A 96 26.62 -36.37 -21.84
C TRP A 96 26.10 -35.48 -20.69
N ILE A 97 25.91 -36.04 -19.49
CA ILE A 97 25.46 -35.27 -18.32
C ILE A 97 26.55 -34.27 -17.89
N SER A 98 27.81 -34.70 -17.85
CA SER A 98 28.94 -33.82 -17.52
C SER A 98 29.07 -32.67 -18.53
N PHE A 99 28.85 -32.95 -19.82
CA PHE A 99 28.80 -31.92 -20.86
C PHE A 99 27.66 -30.92 -20.65
N LEU A 100 26.44 -31.39 -20.34
CA LEU A 100 25.30 -30.50 -20.07
C LEU A 100 25.54 -29.60 -18.86
N LEU A 101 26.13 -30.12 -17.79
CA LEU A 101 26.45 -29.35 -16.58
C LEU A 101 27.55 -28.32 -16.84
N LEU A 102 28.58 -28.67 -17.61
CA LEU A 102 29.60 -27.73 -18.05
C LEU A 102 29.01 -26.64 -18.96
N ALA A 103 28.15 -27.02 -19.91
CA ALA A 103 27.43 -26.07 -20.76
C ALA A 103 26.53 -25.13 -19.94
N THR A 104 25.92 -25.62 -18.86
CA THR A 104 25.15 -24.80 -17.92
C THR A 104 26.04 -23.80 -17.18
N ILE A 105 27.22 -24.20 -16.70
CA ILE A 105 28.19 -23.29 -16.08
C ILE A 105 28.60 -22.21 -17.08
N ILE A 106 28.99 -22.58 -18.29
CA ILE A 106 29.41 -21.63 -19.33
C ILE A 106 28.24 -20.70 -19.70
N GLY A 107 27.06 -21.26 -19.97
CA GLY A 107 25.87 -20.49 -20.35
C GLY A 107 25.44 -19.49 -19.30
N THR A 108 25.42 -19.88 -18.01
CA THR A 108 25.09 -18.97 -16.91
C THR A 108 26.17 -17.91 -16.68
N SER A 109 27.44 -18.23 -16.93
CA SER A 109 28.54 -17.27 -16.87
C SER A 109 28.44 -16.22 -17.97
N VAL A 110 28.22 -16.66 -19.21
CA VAL A 110 28.01 -15.76 -20.36
C VAL A 110 26.77 -14.91 -20.14
N PHE A 111 25.67 -15.51 -19.70
CA PHE A 111 24.46 -14.76 -19.35
C PHE A 111 24.76 -13.70 -18.31
N SER A 112 25.44 -14.03 -17.20
CA SER A 112 25.79 -13.09 -16.14
C SER A 112 26.67 -11.92 -16.61
N LEU A 113 27.59 -12.17 -17.54
CA LEU A 113 28.42 -11.12 -18.13
C LEU A 113 27.61 -10.20 -19.06
N VAL A 114 26.63 -10.75 -19.78
CA VAL A 114 25.76 -9.98 -20.67
C VAL A 114 24.71 -9.18 -19.89
N THR A 115 24.11 -9.77 -18.85
CA THR A 115 23.01 -9.17 -18.07
C THR A 115 23.46 -8.41 -16.83
N GLY A 116 24.72 -8.54 -16.40
CA GLY A 116 25.31 -7.73 -15.33
C GLY A 116 25.34 -6.22 -15.62
N GLY A 117 24.91 -5.79 -16.80
CA GLY A 117 24.74 -4.39 -17.18
C GLY A 117 23.45 -4.13 -17.97
N VAL A 118 22.31 -4.76 -17.63
CA VAL A 118 21.02 -4.40 -18.25
C VAL A 118 20.81 -2.89 -18.15
N GLU A 119 20.75 -2.25 -19.31
CA GLU A 119 20.49 -0.82 -19.44
C GLU A 119 19.00 -0.61 -19.68
N LEU A 120 18.45 0.39 -19.01
CA LEU A 120 17.09 0.86 -19.17
C LEU A 120 17.07 1.96 -20.24
N ASP A 121 16.12 1.85 -21.17
CA ASP A 121 15.90 2.81 -22.25
C ASP A 121 15.43 4.18 -21.75
N GLN A 122 14.78 4.21 -20.58
CA GLN A 122 14.27 5.42 -19.92
C GLN A 122 14.30 5.23 -18.40
N HIS A 123 14.23 6.33 -17.66
CA HIS A 123 14.17 6.23 -16.20
C HIS A 123 12.78 5.73 -15.76
N PRO A 124 12.65 4.79 -14.80
CA PRO A 124 11.35 4.24 -14.42
C PRO A 124 10.33 5.29 -13.95
N LEU A 125 10.80 6.40 -13.33
CA LEU A 125 9.93 7.50 -12.91
C LEU A 125 9.25 8.22 -14.08
N ASP A 126 9.84 8.25 -15.28
CA ASP A 126 9.22 8.86 -16.46
C ASP A 126 7.92 8.13 -16.81
N LYS A 127 7.95 6.79 -16.76
CA LYS A 127 6.78 5.95 -16.98
C LYS A 127 5.75 6.13 -15.87
N ILE A 128 6.17 6.01 -14.60
CA ILE A 128 5.26 6.10 -13.44
C ILE A 128 4.51 7.43 -13.42
N THR A 129 5.21 8.56 -13.59
CA THR A 129 4.60 9.89 -13.59
C THR A 129 3.58 10.06 -14.72
N SER A 130 3.84 9.49 -15.90
CA SER A 130 2.90 9.51 -17.03
C SER A 130 1.62 8.69 -16.78
N GLU A 131 1.76 7.51 -16.16
CA GLU A 131 0.64 6.63 -15.83
C GLU A 131 -0.25 7.25 -14.76
N ILE A 132 0.35 7.83 -13.71
CA ILE A 132 -0.39 8.53 -12.65
C ILE A 132 -1.22 9.68 -13.21
N ARG A 133 -0.69 10.48 -14.15
CA ARG A 133 -1.47 11.57 -14.77
C ARG A 133 -2.71 11.03 -15.48
N THR A 134 -2.59 9.89 -16.14
CA THR A 134 -3.72 9.21 -16.80
C THR A 134 -4.75 8.70 -15.79
N ILE A 135 -4.28 8.08 -14.70
CA ILE A 135 -5.15 7.60 -13.60
C ILE A 135 -5.90 8.77 -12.96
N HIS A 136 -5.20 9.86 -12.65
CA HIS A 136 -5.77 11.07 -12.08
C HIS A 136 -6.85 11.67 -13.00
N GLN A 137 -6.62 11.76 -14.31
CA GLN A 137 -7.62 12.27 -15.25
C GLN A 137 -8.90 11.43 -15.27
N ARG A 138 -8.77 10.09 -15.25
CA ARG A 138 -9.92 9.18 -15.18
C ARG A 138 -10.67 9.34 -13.86
N TRP A 139 -9.95 9.38 -12.75
CA TRP A 139 -10.53 9.61 -11.44
C TRP A 139 -11.24 10.96 -11.35
N HIS A 140 -10.61 12.03 -11.82
CA HIS A 140 -11.18 13.39 -11.79
C HIS A 140 -12.48 13.45 -12.60
N THR A 141 -12.53 12.79 -13.77
CA THR A 141 -13.76 12.68 -14.57
C THR A 141 -14.87 11.99 -13.78
N GLN A 142 -14.55 10.88 -13.11
CA GLN A 142 -15.51 10.16 -12.26
C GLN A 142 -15.93 10.96 -11.02
N ALA A 143 -15.04 11.77 -10.45
CA ALA A 143 -15.34 12.56 -9.25
C ALA A 143 -16.24 13.77 -9.53
N THR A 144 -16.33 14.19 -10.80
CA THR A 144 -17.02 15.40 -11.25
C THR A 144 -18.20 15.15 -12.18
N THR A 145 -18.62 13.88 -12.36
CA THR A 145 -19.67 13.50 -13.32
C THR A 145 -20.98 14.27 -13.09
N SER A 146 -21.37 14.48 -11.84
CA SER A 146 -22.69 14.98 -11.48
C SER A 146 -22.86 16.49 -11.54
N GLY A 147 -23.22 16.98 -12.73
CA GLY A 147 -23.65 18.36 -12.96
C GLY A 147 -25.09 18.69 -12.54
N SER A 148 -25.88 17.71 -12.09
CA SER A 148 -27.23 17.94 -11.55
C SER A 148 -27.57 16.93 -10.44
N LEU A 149 -28.53 17.27 -9.59
CA LEU A 149 -28.99 16.39 -8.50
C LEU A 149 -29.47 15.02 -9.02
N LYS A 150 -30.15 14.97 -10.17
CA LYS A 150 -30.60 13.71 -10.78
C LYS A 150 -29.42 12.79 -11.11
N VAL A 151 -28.39 13.33 -11.77
CA VAL A 151 -27.18 12.59 -12.12
C VAL A 151 -26.45 12.14 -10.85
N ALA A 152 -26.39 12.97 -9.81
CA ALA A 152 -25.80 12.60 -8.51
C ALA A 152 -26.51 11.42 -7.85
N VAL A 153 -27.84 11.34 -7.96
CA VAL A 153 -28.62 10.21 -7.44
C VAL A 153 -28.35 8.94 -8.25
N ASP A 154 -28.28 9.05 -9.58
CA ASP A 154 -28.03 7.90 -10.45
C ASP A 154 -26.60 7.37 -10.27
N GLU A 155 -25.59 8.25 -10.25
CA GLU A 155 -24.20 7.90 -9.91
C GLU A 155 -24.07 7.28 -8.52
N TYR A 156 -24.76 7.84 -7.52
CA TYR A 156 -24.81 7.24 -6.19
C TYR A 156 -25.33 5.80 -6.26
N ARG A 157 -26.45 5.56 -6.95
CA ARG A 157 -27.02 4.22 -7.08
C ARG A 157 -26.06 3.27 -7.78
N GLU A 158 -25.40 3.70 -8.86
CA GLU A 158 -24.44 2.86 -9.57
C GLU A 158 -23.28 2.43 -8.67
N ARG A 159 -22.73 3.34 -7.86
CA ARG A 159 -21.61 3.06 -6.95
C ARG A 159 -21.99 2.23 -5.75
N HIS A 160 -23.16 2.48 -5.16
CA HIS A 160 -23.60 1.84 -3.91
C HIS A 160 -24.52 0.65 -4.19
N HIS A 161 -24.22 -0.10 -5.26
CA HIS A 161 -24.93 -1.33 -5.62
C HIS A 161 -26.45 -1.18 -5.71
N GLY A 162 -26.96 -0.06 -6.21
CA GLY A 162 -28.38 0.24 -6.38
C GLY A 162 -29.07 0.81 -5.15
N ARG A 163 -28.35 1.02 -4.05
CA ARG A 163 -28.88 1.68 -2.84
C ARG A 163 -29.24 3.13 -3.15
N ASN A 164 -30.40 3.60 -2.68
CA ASN A 164 -30.74 5.01 -2.79
C ASN A 164 -29.87 5.86 -1.84
N PRO A 165 -29.62 7.14 -2.17
CA PRO A 165 -28.98 8.06 -1.24
C PRO A 165 -29.80 8.23 0.05
N PRO A 166 -29.18 8.53 1.20
CA PRO A 166 -29.91 8.78 2.43
C PRO A 166 -30.69 10.10 2.40
N ARG A 167 -31.69 10.24 3.26
CA ARG A 167 -32.38 11.52 3.51
C ARG A 167 -31.36 12.62 3.85
N GLY A 168 -31.55 13.81 3.30
CA GLY A 168 -30.59 14.93 3.42
C GLY A 168 -29.61 15.03 2.24
N PHE A 169 -29.65 14.08 1.29
CA PHE A 169 -28.74 14.08 0.14
C PHE A 169 -28.92 15.28 -0.80
N SER A 170 -30.15 15.76 -1.00
CA SER A 170 -30.41 16.98 -1.79
C SER A 170 -29.75 18.21 -1.17
N GLU A 171 -29.92 18.38 0.14
CA GLU A 171 -29.38 19.49 0.91
C GLU A 171 -27.85 19.42 0.94
N TRP A 172 -27.29 18.22 1.04
CA TRP A 172 -25.86 17.98 0.90
C TRP A 172 -25.34 18.32 -0.50
N TYR A 173 -26.04 17.90 -1.55
CA TYR A 173 -25.65 18.19 -2.94
C TYR A 173 -25.63 19.71 -3.18
N ASP A 174 -26.70 20.40 -2.76
CA ASP A 174 -26.78 21.85 -2.85
C ASP A 174 -25.66 22.50 -2.04
N TYR A 175 -25.39 22.03 -0.82
CA TYR A 175 -24.29 22.53 0.01
C TYR A 175 -22.93 22.41 -0.69
N ALA A 176 -22.66 21.26 -1.29
CA ALA A 176 -21.41 20.98 -2.00
C ALA A 176 -21.25 21.86 -3.25
N VAL A 177 -22.31 22.03 -4.03
CA VAL A 177 -22.31 22.87 -5.24
C VAL A 177 -22.12 24.34 -4.88
N HIS A 178 -22.83 24.87 -3.88
CA HIS A 178 -22.72 26.28 -3.48
C HIS A 178 -21.33 26.63 -2.93
N ARG A 179 -20.63 25.68 -2.28
CA ARG A 179 -19.25 25.84 -1.79
C ARG A 179 -18.19 25.57 -2.87
N GLY A 180 -18.61 25.24 -4.10
CA GLY A 180 -17.71 24.98 -5.22
C GLY A 180 -16.84 23.75 -5.01
N SER A 181 -17.40 22.66 -4.48
CA SER A 181 -16.67 21.39 -4.34
C SER A 181 -16.22 20.88 -5.71
N PRO A 182 -14.92 20.54 -5.89
CA PRO A 182 -14.47 19.86 -7.10
C PRO A 182 -14.81 18.36 -7.09
N ILE A 183 -15.34 17.81 -5.99
CA ILE A 183 -15.64 16.38 -5.84
C ILE A 183 -17.08 16.23 -5.36
N ILE A 184 -17.91 15.57 -6.15
CA ILE A 184 -19.33 15.32 -5.84
C ILE A 184 -19.60 13.82 -5.76
N ASP A 185 -19.02 13.00 -6.62
CA ASP A 185 -19.47 11.60 -6.73
C ASP A 185 -18.55 10.60 -6.02
N TYR A 186 -17.30 10.97 -5.76
CA TYR A 186 -16.27 10.02 -5.30
C TYR A 186 -15.98 10.18 -3.80
N PHE A 187 -16.57 9.28 -3.00
CA PHE A 187 -16.43 9.20 -1.54
C PHE A 187 -16.24 7.74 -1.09
N GLN A 188 -15.27 7.03 -1.70
CA GLN A 188 -15.07 5.60 -1.46
C GLN A 188 -14.64 5.32 -0.02
N GLN A 189 -13.81 6.20 0.56
CA GLN A 189 -13.39 6.11 1.95
C GLN A 189 -14.58 6.07 2.92
N ILE A 190 -15.63 6.88 2.67
CA ILE A 190 -16.84 6.87 3.50
C ILE A 190 -17.53 5.52 3.38
N GLU A 191 -17.72 5.01 2.17
CA GLU A 191 -18.39 3.72 1.95
C GLU A 191 -17.63 2.57 2.62
N ASP A 192 -16.31 2.49 2.44
CA ASP A 192 -15.48 1.43 3.03
C ASP A 192 -15.54 1.43 4.57
N ASP A 193 -15.68 2.62 5.18
CA ASP A 193 -15.75 2.81 6.63
C ASP A 193 -17.12 2.45 7.20
N ILE A 194 -18.21 2.81 6.51
CA ILE A 194 -19.59 2.57 7.00
C ILE A 194 -20.12 1.18 6.63
N LEU A 195 -19.61 0.55 5.56
CA LEU A 195 -20.15 -0.71 5.03
C LEU A 195 -20.24 -1.84 6.05
N PRO A 196 -19.22 -2.09 6.92
CA PRO A 196 -19.36 -3.07 7.99
C PRO A 196 -20.54 -2.77 8.93
N PHE A 197 -20.75 -1.51 9.30
CA PHE A 197 -21.80 -1.12 10.25
C PHE A 197 -23.22 -1.22 9.65
N LEU A 198 -23.38 -1.09 8.34
CA LEU A 198 -24.65 -1.37 7.64
C LEU A 198 -25.09 -2.84 7.79
N GLY A 199 -24.13 -3.75 7.99
CA GLY A 199 -24.38 -5.17 8.29
C GLY A 199 -24.96 -5.40 9.68
N MET A 200 -24.68 -4.50 10.63
CA MET A 200 -25.07 -4.63 12.03
C MET A 200 -26.54 -4.21 12.28
N LYS A 201 -27.07 -4.62 13.45
CA LYS A 201 -28.39 -4.15 13.92
C LYS A 201 -28.23 -2.73 14.51
N PRO A 202 -29.05 -1.74 14.13
CA PRO A 202 -28.92 -0.37 14.63
C PRO A 202 -28.98 -0.27 16.17
N SER A 203 -29.84 -1.08 16.81
CA SER A 203 -29.91 -1.16 18.28
C SER A 203 -28.60 -1.58 18.94
N LYS A 204 -27.89 -2.56 18.35
CA LYS A 204 -26.58 -3.03 18.82
C LYS A 204 -25.52 -1.94 18.64
N ILE A 205 -25.54 -1.20 17.53
CA ILE A 205 -24.62 -0.07 17.31
C ILE A 205 -24.80 0.98 18.42
N ARG A 206 -26.05 1.35 18.74
CA ARG A 206 -26.33 2.32 19.83
C ARG A 206 -25.93 1.79 21.20
N GLU A 207 -26.15 0.51 21.46
CA GLU A 207 -25.67 -0.15 22.69
C GLU A 207 -24.14 -0.05 22.79
N ASP A 208 -23.42 -0.33 21.71
CA ASP A 208 -21.96 -0.27 21.69
C ASP A 208 -21.44 1.16 21.86
N ILE A 209 -22.08 2.16 21.23
CA ILE A 209 -21.78 3.59 21.44
C ILE A 209 -21.91 3.95 22.92
N SER A 210 -22.99 3.51 23.58
CA SER A 210 -23.22 3.81 25.00
C SER A 210 -22.15 3.19 25.92
N LYS A 211 -21.60 2.03 25.54
CA LYS A 211 -20.54 1.34 26.29
C LYS A 211 -19.18 1.97 26.07
N ILE A 212 -18.83 2.31 24.84
CA ILE A 212 -17.50 2.87 24.55
C ILE A 212 -17.38 4.34 24.95
N GLY A 213 -18.50 5.08 24.97
CA GLY A 213 -18.55 6.47 25.41
C GLY A 213 -18.22 6.69 26.89
N THR A 214 -18.05 5.63 27.69
CA THR A 214 -17.56 5.73 29.08
C THR A 214 -16.04 5.68 29.20
N ASN A 215 -15.31 5.43 28.11
CA ASN A 215 -13.85 5.42 28.10
C ASN A 215 -13.31 6.86 28.14
N ARG A 216 -12.26 7.12 28.93
CA ARG A 216 -11.71 8.48 29.13
C ARG A 216 -11.09 9.09 27.88
N ASP A 217 -10.65 8.23 26.98
CA ASP A 217 -9.98 8.48 25.70
C ASP A 217 -10.97 8.63 24.53
N ILE A 218 -12.27 8.54 24.79
CA ILE A 218 -13.34 8.73 23.82
C ILE A 218 -14.29 9.82 24.32
N SER A 219 -14.50 10.87 23.54
CA SER A 219 -15.50 11.90 23.82
C SER A 219 -16.80 11.60 23.07
N LEU A 220 -17.95 11.64 23.76
CA LEU A 220 -19.25 11.45 23.14
C LEU A 220 -19.84 12.79 22.69
N LEU A 221 -19.98 12.98 21.38
CA LEU A 221 -20.66 14.13 20.79
C LEU A 221 -22.08 13.74 20.38
N SER A 222 -23.08 14.35 21.01
CA SER A 222 -24.50 14.13 20.76
C SER A 222 -25.08 15.24 19.88
N ILE A 223 -25.82 14.84 18.85
CA ILE A 223 -26.61 15.73 18.00
C ILE A 223 -28.09 15.42 18.28
N LYS A 224 -28.83 16.40 18.80
CA LYS A 224 -30.26 16.26 19.12
C LYS A 224 -31.04 17.49 18.67
N LYS A 225 -32.00 17.30 17.76
CA LYS A 225 -32.86 18.36 17.21
C LYS A 225 -32.05 19.57 16.70
N GLY A 226 -30.95 19.31 16.00
CA GLY A 226 -30.07 20.36 15.46
C GLY A 226 -29.17 21.04 16.50
N THR A 227 -29.12 20.56 17.74
CA THR A 227 -28.21 21.06 18.79
C THR A 227 -27.09 20.05 19.04
N ILE A 228 -25.86 20.53 19.13
CA ILE A 228 -24.66 19.72 19.37
C ILE A 228 -24.20 19.91 20.80
N THR A 229 -23.90 18.82 21.50
CA THR A 229 -23.37 18.83 22.87
C THR A 229 -22.30 17.75 23.04
N HIS A 230 -21.23 18.02 23.77
CA HIS A 230 -20.27 17.01 24.21
C HIS A 230 -20.03 17.13 25.72
N GLN A 231 -19.48 16.08 26.32
CA GLN A 231 -19.03 16.13 27.71
C GLN A 231 -17.68 16.84 27.79
N PRO A 232 -17.43 17.66 28.83
CA PRO A 232 -16.09 18.24 29.06
C PRO A 232 -15.05 17.14 29.19
N THR A 233 -13.89 17.35 28.58
CA THR A 233 -12.78 16.41 28.67
C THR A 233 -11.81 16.80 29.79
N ASP A 234 -10.93 15.88 30.19
CA ASP A 234 -9.94 16.12 31.25
C ASP A 234 -8.78 17.04 30.80
N ASP A 235 -8.58 17.22 29.48
CA ASP A 235 -7.48 17.99 28.88
C ASP A 235 -8.03 19.15 28.03
N PRO A 236 -7.65 20.41 28.32
CA PRO A 236 -8.06 21.57 27.52
C PRO A 236 -7.76 21.47 26.02
N ASN A 237 -6.71 20.73 25.62
CA ASN A 237 -6.40 20.53 24.20
C ASN A 237 -7.44 19.64 23.51
N ASN A 238 -7.97 18.64 24.24
CA ASN A 238 -9.04 17.78 23.75
C ASN A 238 -10.36 18.54 23.65
N ASP A 239 -10.64 19.46 24.58
CA ASP A 239 -11.80 20.35 24.46
C ASP A 239 -11.70 21.23 23.20
N ALA A 240 -10.53 21.84 22.95
CA ALA A 240 -10.31 22.63 21.73
C ALA A 240 -10.48 21.81 20.44
N LEU A 241 -10.04 20.54 20.45
CA LEU A 241 -10.24 19.60 19.35
C LEU A 241 -11.74 19.35 19.09
N MET A 242 -12.52 19.17 20.14
CA MET A 242 -13.97 18.98 20.06
C MET A 242 -14.70 20.25 19.60
N ASP A 243 -14.29 21.41 20.10
CA ASP A 243 -14.81 22.71 19.65
C ASP A 243 -14.59 22.92 18.15
N ASN A 244 -13.42 22.55 17.63
CA ASN A 244 -13.12 22.60 16.21
C ASN A 244 -14.02 21.68 15.38
N LEU A 245 -14.30 20.47 15.88
CA LEU A 245 -15.25 19.56 15.25
C LEU A 245 -16.67 20.12 15.25
N ILE A 246 -17.11 20.73 16.37
CA ILE A 246 -18.43 21.38 16.48
C ILE A 246 -18.55 22.50 15.45
N GLN A 247 -17.53 23.34 15.30
CA GLN A 247 -17.52 24.41 14.30
C GLN A 247 -17.62 23.88 12.86
N LEU A 248 -17.09 22.69 12.56
CA LEU A 248 -17.24 22.06 11.23
C LEU A 248 -18.66 21.56 10.99
N ILE A 249 -19.37 21.08 12.03
CA ILE A 249 -20.73 20.53 11.91
C ILE A 249 -21.79 21.64 11.91
N GLN A 250 -21.54 22.73 12.65
CA GLN A 250 -22.48 23.82 12.88
C GLN A 250 -23.19 24.36 11.62
N PRO A 251 -22.53 24.54 10.45
CA PRO A 251 -23.17 25.11 9.26
C PRO A 251 -24.32 24.27 8.67
N PHE A 252 -24.32 22.96 8.89
CA PHE A 252 -25.28 22.02 8.30
C PHE A 252 -26.04 21.17 9.32
N VAL A 253 -25.86 21.44 10.61
CA VAL A 253 -26.46 20.65 11.71
C VAL A 253 -27.98 20.54 11.62
N GLN A 254 -28.68 21.56 11.09
CA GLN A 254 -30.14 21.51 10.94
C GLN A 254 -30.64 20.42 9.99
N HIS A 255 -29.77 19.91 9.12
CA HIS A 255 -30.10 18.86 8.14
C HIS A 255 -29.77 17.45 8.65
N LEU A 256 -29.15 17.33 9.83
CA LEU A 256 -28.72 16.06 10.40
C LEU A 256 -29.83 15.43 11.26
N PRO A 257 -29.99 14.08 11.23
CA PRO A 257 -30.82 13.38 12.19
C PRO A 257 -30.16 13.30 13.57
N ASP A 258 -30.93 12.91 14.59
CA ASP A 258 -30.41 12.69 15.93
C ASP A 258 -29.43 11.50 15.96
N MET A 259 -28.25 11.69 16.54
CA MET A 259 -27.21 10.66 16.64
C MET A 259 -26.19 10.97 17.73
N ASP A 260 -25.48 9.94 18.17
CA ASP A 260 -24.34 10.04 19.09
C ASP A 260 -23.06 9.57 18.37
N LEU A 261 -21.98 10.34 18.51
CA LEU A 261 -20.69 10.15 17.83
C LEU A 261 -19.57 9.96 18.85
N PRO A 262 -19.06 8.73 19.02
CA PRO A 262 -17.88 8.46 19.87
C PRO A 262 -16.60 8.87 19.14
N ILE A 263 -15.98 9.96 19.58
CA ILE A 263 -14.78 10.57 18.99
C ILE A 263 -13.54 10.09 19.73
N ASN A 264 -12.61 9.46 19.01
CA ASN A 264 -11.28 9.13 19.50
C ASN A 264 -10.45 10.40 19.67
N LEU A 265 -9.97 10.63 20.90
CA LEU A 265 -9.12 11.78 21.24
C LEU A 265 -7.62 11.52 21.02
N LEU A 266 -7.25 10.27 20.70
CA LEU A 266 -5.85 9.88 20.49
C LEU A 266 -5.48 9.92 19.00
N ASP A 267 -4.19 10.13 18.72
CA ASP A 267 -3.64 9.98 17.37
C ASP A 267 -3.61 8.52 16.90
N ARG A 268 -3.56 7.55 17.83
CA ARG A 268 -3.65 6.12 17.53
C ARG A 268 -5.10 5.71 17.21
N PRO A 269 -5.34 4.96 16.12
CA PRO A 269 -6.65 4.36 15.84
C PRO A 269 -6.98 3.26 16.86
N ARG A 270 -8.27 2.97 17.04
CA ARG A 270 -8.79 2.21 18.19
C ARG A 270 -9.55 0.96 17.86
N VAL A 271 -10.00 0.74 16.64
CA VAL A 271 -10.83 -0.41 16.30
C VAL A 271 -10.04 -1.38 15.44
N LEU A 272 -9.52 -2.44 16.05
CA LEU A 272 -8.76 -3.48 15.36
C LEU A 272 -9.56 -4.80 15.35
N ALA A 273 -10.67 -4.78 14.62
CA ALA A 273 -11.56 -5.92 14.49
C ALA A 273 -10.92 -7.06 13.68
N SER A 274 -11.26 -8.30 14.01
CA SER A 274 -10.82 -9.48 13.26
C SER A 274 -11.30 -9.42 11.81
N TRP A 275 -10.51 -9.99 10.89
CA TRP A 275 -10.90 -10.06 9.47
C TRP A 275 -12.24 -10.78 9.29
N SER A 276 -12.47 -11.84 10.07
CA SER A 276 -13.70 -12.62 10.04
C SER A 276 -14.92 -11.80 10.44
N ASP A 277 -14.82 -10.99 11.49
CA ASP A 277 -15.96 -10.19 11.95
C ASP A 277 -16.27 -9.06 10.96
N LYS A 278 -15.25 -8.32 10.52
CA LYS A 278 -15.40 -7.24 9.53
C LYS A 278 -16.02 -7.77 8.24
N THR A 279 -15.49 -8.87 7.71
CA THR A 279 -15.97 -9.48 6.46
C THR A 279 -17.40 -10.01 6.60
N ARG A 280 -17.74 -10.66 7.73
CA ARG A 280 -19.10 -11.14 7.99
C ARG A 280 -20.12 -10.01 7.92
N PHE A 281 -19.83 -8.87 8.56
CA PHE A 281 -20.75 -7.75 8.55
C PHE A 281 -20.82 -7.03 7.20
N GLN A 282 -19.70 -6.89 6.48
CA GLN A 282 -19.72 -6.38 5.10
C GLN A 282 -20.57 -7.25 4.18
N GLN A 283 -20.42 -8.58 4.25
CA GLN A 283 -21.24 -9.52 3.48
C GLN A 283 -22.73 -9.41 3.85
N ALA A 284 -23.05 -9.29 5.15
CA ALA A 284 -24.41 -9.07 5.60
C ALA A 284 -25.03 -7.76 5.07
N ALA A 285 -24.23 -6.70 4.95
CA ALA A 285 -24.67 -5.42 4.36
C ALA A 285 -25.01 -5.59 2.87
N LEU A 286 -24.14 -6.28 2.11
CA LEU A 286 -24.32 -6.52 0.68
C LEU A 286 -25.46 -7.51 0.40
N ALA A 287 -25.71 -8.47 1.28
CA ALA A 287 -26.74 -9.50 1.11
C ALA A 287 -28.18 -8.98 1.25
N LYS A 288 -28.45 -7.97 2.09
CA LYS A 288 -29.79 -7.37 2.27
C LYS A 288 -30.42 -6.85 0.98
N LYS A 289 -29.60 -6.61 -0.06
CA LYS A 289 -30.05 -6.27 -1.42
C LYS A 289 -30.78 -7.43 -2.12
N PHE A 290 -30.34 -8.68 -1.92
CA PHE A 290 -30.99 -9.83 -2.56
C PHE A 290 -32.41 -10.05 -2.01
N ASP A 291 -32.64 -9.75 -0.74
CA ASP A 291 -33.98 -9.78 -0.15
C ASP A 291 -34.87 -8.65 -0.67
N LEU A 292 -34.35 -7.44 -0.89
CA LEU A 292 -35.11 -6.32 -1.48
C LEU A 292 -35.44 -6.52 -2.96
N LEU A 293 -34.56 -7.19 -3.73
CA LEU A 293 -34.81 -7.52 -5.14
C LEU A 293 -35.79 -8.71 -5.32
N THR A 294 -35.86 -9.62 -4.34
CA THR A 294 -36.78 -10.78 -4.38
C THR A 294 -38.12 -10.50 -3.69
N SER A 295 -38.15 -9.59 -2.71
CA SER A 295 -39.40 -9.16 -2.05
C SER A 295 -40.33 -8.33 -2.94
N GLY A 296 -39.85 -7.84 -4.09
CA GLY A 296 -40.69 -7.33 -5.18
C GLY A 296 -41.57 -8.41 -5.85
N LEU A 297 -41.32 -9.71 -5.59
CA LEU A 297 -42.07 -10.81 -6.18
C LEU A 297 -42.91 -11.61 -5.18
N ASN A 298 -42.79 -11.40 -3.87
CA ASN A 298 -43.64 -12.07 -2.87
C ASN A 298 -43.80 -11.20 -1.62
N LYS A 299 -44.74 -10.24 -1.65
CA LYS A 299 -45.44 -9.84 -0.43
C LYS A 299 -46.49 -10.91 -0.12
N ARG A 300 -46.07 -11.91 0.65
CA ARG A 300 -46.98 -12.64 1.53
C ARG A 300 -46.54 -12.36 2.95
N ASP A 301 -47.45 -11.78 3.72
CA ASP A 301 -47.36 -11.71 5.17
C ASP A 301 -47.19 -13.13 5.71
N GLU A 302 -46.00 -13.45 6.20
CA GLU A 302 -45.79 -14.57 7.10
C GLU A 302 -44.93 -14.08 8.25
N SER A 303 -45.62 -13.76 9.35
CA SER A 303 -45.06 -13.66 10.68
C SER A 303 -44.37 -14.97 11.03
N SER A 304 -43.04 -15.02 10.88
CA SER A 304 -42.22 -16.07 11.46
C SER A 304 -41.36 -15.46 12.57
N GLU A 305 -41.99 -15.30 13.74
CA GLU A 305 -41.28 -15.33 15.01
C GLU A 305 -40.55 -16.68 15.10
N THR A 306 -39.25 -16.67 14.85
CA THR A 306 -38.37 -17.72 15.36
C THR A 306 -37.76 -17.19 16.65
N ASP A 307 -38.44 -17.50 17.75
CA ASP A 307 -37.93 -17.40 19.11
C ASP A 307 -36.61 -18.18 19.21
N ILE A 308 -35.49 -17.49 19.05
CA ILE A 308 -34.23 -17.93 19.60
C ILE A 308 -34.25 -17.48 21.05
N LYS A 309 -34.63 -18.40 21.95
CA LYS A 309 -34.50 -18.21 23.39
C LYS A 309 -33.04 -17.84 23.71
N PRO A 310 -32.76 -16.70 24.37
CA PRO A 310 -31.46 -16.47 24.94
C PRO A 310 -31.31 -17.41 26.15
N ASP A 311 -30.27 -18.24 26.15
CA ASP A 311 -29.89 -18.99 27.34
C ASP A 311 -29.57 -17.99 28.47
N ASP A 312 -30.34 -18.08 29.54
CA ASP A 312 -30.21 -17.30 30.78
C ASP A 312 -28.93 -17.69 31.54
N GLU A 313 -27.77 -17.24 31.07
CA GLU A 313 -26.53 -17.18 31.89
C GLU A 313 -25.74 -15.85 31.75
N VAL A 314 -26.29 -14.84 31.07
CA VAL A 314 -25.53 -13.61 30.70
C VAL A 314 -25.48 -12.54 31.82
N VAL A 315 -26.16 -12.72 32.96
CA VAL A 315 -26.27 -11.66 33.99
C VAL A 315 -25.08 -11.62 34.97
N LYS A 316 -24.11 -12.54 34.89
CA LYS A 316 -22.92 -12.52 35.76
C LYS A 316 -21.65 -11.97 35.09
N ASP A 317 -21.59 -11.91 33.76
CA ASP A 317 -20.40 -11.44 33.03
C ASP A 317 -20.36 -9.93 32.79
N ALA A 318 -21.49 -9.22 32.89
CA ALA A 318 -21.53 -7.76 32.74
C ALA A 318 -20.75 -7.03 33.85
N LYS A 319 -20.66 -7.62 35.05
CA LYS A 319 -19.80 -7.11 36.14
C LYS A 319 -18.33 -7.43 35.95
N LEU A 320 -18.00 -8.53 35.25
CA LEU A 320 -16.62 -8.93 34.98
C LEU A 320 -15.99 -8.10 33.84
N ILE A 321 -16.81 -7.58 32.92
CA ILE A 321 -16.37 -6.67 31.85
C ILE A 321 -16.09 -5.26 32.40
N HIS A 322 -16.86 -4.81 33.41
CA HIS A 322 -16.68 -3.47 34.00
C HIS A 322 -15.38 -3.35 34.83
N ASP A 323 -14.95 -4.43 35.51
CA ASP A 323 -13.71 -4.46 36.29
C ASP A 323 -12.44 -4.56 35.42
N LYS A 324 -12.54 -4.97 34.14
CA LYS A 324 -11.37 -5.05 33.22
C LYS A 324 -11.11 -3.75 32.45
N LEU A 325 -12.02 -2.79 32.49
CA LEU A 325 -11.91 -1.52 31.76
C LEU A 325 -11.19 -0.42 32.56
N GLN A 326 -10.73 -0.71 33.79
CA GLN A 326 -10.07 0.27 34.66
C GLN A 326 -8.54 0.23 34.68
N ASP A 327 -7.90 -0.84 34.20
CA ASP A 327 -6.45 -0.89 34.09
C ASP A 327 -6.04 -0.57 32.65
N ARG A 328 -5.15 0.42 32.48
CA ARG A 328 -4.42 0.64 31.22
C ARG A 328 -3.57 -0.60 30.95
N GLN A 329 -4.19 -1.63 30.39
CA GLN A 329 -3.53 -2.89 30.12
C GLN A 329 -2.64 -2.67 28.91
N LEU A 330 -1.37 -2.36 29.15
CA LEU A 330 -0.34 -2.24 28.12
C LEU A 330 -0.38 -3.49 27.24
N ALA A 331 -0.48 -3.32 25.92
CA ALA A 331 -0.26 -4.42 25.00
C ALA A 331 1.23 -4.54 24.75
N THR A 332 1.75 -5.74 24.90
CA THR A 332 3.09 -6.02 24.38
C THR A 332 3.08 -5.85 22.87
N SER A 333 4.20 -5.37 22.29
CA SER A 333 4.36 -5.30 20.83
C SER A 333 4.02 -6.62 20.10
N TRP A 334 4.25 -7.79 20.72
CA TRP A 334 3.87 -9.09 20.17
C TRP A 334 2.34 -9.30 20.10
N GLU A 335 1.61 -8.94 21.15
CA GLU A 335 0.14 -9.04 21.15
C GLU A 335 -0.47 -8.12 20.10
N HIS A 336 0.07 -6.91 19.96
CA HIS A 336 -0.34 -5.98 18.92
C HIS A 336 -0.12 -6.58 17.51
N GLN A 337 1.06 -7.14 17.24
CA GLN A 337 1.37 -7.77 15.95
C GLN A 337 0.46 -8.96 15.66
N ARG A 338 0.12 -9.76 16.68
CA ARG A 338 -0.85 -10.85 16.55
C ARG A 338 -2.24 -10.33 16.19
N GLN A 339 -2.72 -9.27 16.85
CA GLN A 339 -4.02 -8.66 16.53
C GLN A 339 -4.05 -8.09 15.10
N LEU A 340 -2.98 -7.42 14.67
CA LEU A 340 -2.83 -6.94 13.29
C LEU A 340 -2.89 -8.09 12.27
N GLY A 341 -2.21 -9.20 12.56
CA GLY A 341 -2.30 -10.42 11.75
C GLY A 341 -3.70 -11.02 11.70
N GLN A 342 -4.47 -10.95 12.80
CA GLN A 342 -5.87 -11.42 12.86
C GLN A 342 -6.84 -10.51 12.07
N ALA A 343 -6.51 -9.22 11.92
CA ALA A 343 -7.22 -8.29 11.06
C ALA A 343 -6.95 -8.51 9.56
N CYS A 344 -5.97 -9.35 9.22
CA CYS A 344 -5.67 -9.77 7.86
C CYS A 344 -6.39 -11.07 7.44
N ALA A 345 -6.55 -11.23 6.13
CA ALA A 345 -7.15 -12.42 5.53
C ALA A 345 -6.39 -13.71 5.93
N PRO A 346 -7.07 -14.87 6.00
CA PRO A 346 -6.46 -16.15 6.41
C PRO A 346 -5.21 -16.56 5.64
N ASN A 347 -5.12 -16.19 4.37
CA ASN A 347 -4.02 -16.53 3.46
C ASN A 347 -2.90 -15.48 3.41
N SER A 348 -3.00 -14.40 4.20
CA SER A 348 -2.03 -13.30 4.16
C SER A 348 -0.70 -13.68 4.83
N PRO A 349 0.45 -13.26 4.27
CA PRO A 349 1.77 -13.45 4.89
C PRO A 349 1.86 -12.93 6.33
N THR A 350 1.23 -11.78 6.61
CA THR A 350 1.31 -11.12 7.92
C THR A 350 0.55 -11.85 9.03
N ARG A 351 -0.46 -12.67 8.69
CA ARG A 351 -1.21 -13.45 9.68
C ARG A 351 -0.38 -14.50 10.40
N TRP A 352 0.70 -14.96 9.79
CA TRP A 352 1.67 -15.88 10.40
C TRP A 352 2.52 -15.21 11.49
N GLY A 353 2.44 -13.88 11.61
CA GLY A 353 2.79 -13.11 12.81
C GLY A 353 4.29 -12.98 13.10
N PHE A 354 5.16 -13.61 12.31
CA PHE A 354 6.59 -13.59 12.57
C PHE A 354 7.42 -13.45 11.30
N TYR A 355 8.10 -12.31 11.18
CA TYR A 355 9.15 -12.08 10.21
C TYR A 355 10.49 -11.95 10.94
N ALA A 356 11.37 -12.94 10.75
CA ALA A 356 12.63 -13.04 11.49
C ALA A 356 13.78 -12.24 10.88
N ASN A 357 13.72 -11.98 9.57
CA ASN A 357 14.86 -11.45 8.83
C ASN A 357 14.86 -9.92 8.80
N ASN A 358 15.43 -9.30 9.83
CA ASN A 358 15.51 -7.84 9.89
C ASN A 358 16.75 -7.27 9.18
N ARG A 359 17.61 -8.13 8.62
CA ARG A 359 18.89 -7.73 8.04
C ARG A 359 18.80 -7.52 6.53
N ASP A 360 18.12 -8.43 5.84
CA ASP A 360 18.08 -8.42 4.38
C ASP A 360 16.82 -7.70 3.86
N PHE A 361 16.93 -7.05 2.71
CA PHE A 361 15.80 -6.38 2.06
C PHE A 361 14.77 -7.41 1.56
N CYS A 362 13.50 -7.24 1.97
CA CYS A 362 12.40 -8.10 1.50
C CYS A 362 11.85 -7.61 0.14
N SER A 363 12.44 -8.04 -0.97
CA SER A 363 11.90 -7.68 -2.30
C SER A 363 10.50 -8.23 -2.54
N ALA A 364 10.20 -9.44 -2.04
CA ALA A 364 8.85 -10.01 -2.11
C ALA A 364 7.77 -9.18 -1.40
N CYS A 365 8.16 -8.40 -0.37
CA CYS A 365 7.27 -7.49 0.36
C CYS A 365 7.11 -6.14 -0.36
N ALA A 366 8.15 -5.68 -1.08
CA ALA A 366 8.19 -4.39 -1.76
C ALA A 366 7.61 -4.42 -3.19
N ASN A 367 7.92 -5.46 -3.95
CA ASN A 367 7.58 -5.61 -5.37
C ASN A 367 6.09 -5.51 -5.69
N PRO A 368 5.13 -6.00 -4.87
CA PRO A 368 3.72 -5.92 -5.22
C PRO A 368 3.22 -4.49 -5.45
N GLN A 369 3.79 -3.50 -4.74
CA GLN A 369 3.45 -2.09 -4.87
C GLN A 369 4.45 -1.26 -5.68
N ALA A 370 5.57 -1.84 -6.11
CA ALA A 370 6.71 -1.12 -6.65
C ALA A 370 6.96 -1.43 -8.13
N GLU A 371 7.37 -0.40 -8.88
CA GLU A 371 8.01 -0.55 -10.19
C GLU A 371 9.49 -0.19 -10.06
N GLY A 372 10.35 -1.21 -10.03
CA GLY A 372 11.73 -1.05 -9.62
C GLY A 372 11.82 -0.66 -8.14
N GLN A 373 12.50 0.43 -7.82
CA GLN A 373 12.64 0.94 -6.44
C GLN A 373 11.54 1.95 -6.04
N TYR A 374 10.57 2.22 -6.93
CA TYR A 374 9.64 3.33 -6.80
C TYR A 374 8.22 2.82 -6.52
N VAL A 375 7.53 3.45 -5.58
CA VAL A 375 6.16 3.08 -5.22
C VAL A 375 5.21 3.47 -6.35
N GLN A 376 4.60 2.49 -7.01
CA GLN A 376 3.60 2.73 -8.06
C GLN A 376 2.17 2.68 -7.49
N ASN A 377 1.87 1.67 -6.67
CA ASN A 377 0.55 1.48 -6.07
C ASN A 377 0.55 1.91 -4.61
N TRP A 378 0.12 3.15 -4.34
CA TRP A 378 0.11 3.72 -3.00
C TRP A 378 -0.85 3.00 -2.03
N THR A 379 -2.06 2.66 -2.47
CA THR A 379 -3.02 1.93 -1.63
C THR A 379 -2.47 0.58 -1.19
N GLN A 380 -1.77 -0.11 -2.08
CA GLN A 380 -1.09 -1.36 -1.74
C GLN A 380 0.15 -1.12 -0.87
N ALA A 381 0.91 -0.05 -1.06
CA ALA A 381 2.04 0.28 -0.18
C ALA A 381 1.61 0.48 1.29
N GLN A 382 0.38 0.95 1.52
CA GLN A 382 -0.22 1.12 2.85
C GLN A 382 -0.88 -0.16 3.40
N ASP A 383 -1.04 -1.22 2.60
CA ASP A 383 -1.57 -2.51 3.06
C ASP A 383 -0.46 -3.32 3.73
N ILE A 384 -0.64 -3.57 5.02
CA ILE A 384 0.31 -4.32 5.85
C ILE A 384 0.22 -5.84 5.64
N CYS A 385 -0.87 -6.37 5.07
CA CYS A 385 -1.14 -7.80 5.09
C CYS A 385 -0.21 -8.65 4.21
N HIS A 386 0.36 -8.07 3.15
CA HIS A 386 1.41 -8.73 2.35
C HIS A 386 2.82 -8.30 2.72
N GLN A 387 2.98 -7.44 3.73
CA GLN A 387 4.27 -6.86 4.14
C GLN A 387 4.63 -7.21 5.59
N PRO A 388 4.93 -8.48 5.90
CA PRO A 388 5.19 -8.91 7.28
C PRO A 388 6.49 -8.30 7.86
N ASP A 389 7.40 -7.84 7.02
CA ASP A 389 8.64 -7.16 7.40
C ASP A 389 8.41 -5.78 8.03
N MET A 390 7.30 -5.12 7.68
CA MET A 390 6.94 -3.80 8.21
C MET A 390 6.72 -3.78 9.73
N PHE A 391 6.41 -4.92 10.34
CA PHE A 391 6.38 -5.09 11.80
C PHE A 391 7.72 -4.85 12.49
N ASN A 392 8.83 -4.84 11.73
CA ASN A 392 10.17 -4.54 12.20
C ASN A 392 10.75 -3.27 11.58
N LEU A 393 9.98 -2.55 10.76
CA LEU A 393 10.47 -1.40 9.98
C LEU A 393 9.68 -0.11 10.23
N HIS A 394 8.68 -0.12 11.11
CA HIS A 394 7.82 1.03 11.39
C HIS A 394 7.54 1.19 12.88
N GLY A 395 7.73 2.40 13.38
CA GLY A 395 7.62 2.71 14.81
C GLY A 395 6.24 2.38 15.40
N PHE A 396 5.17 2.73 14.68
CA PHE A 396 3.79 2.40 15.10
C PHE A 396 3.53 0.90 15.39
N TYR A 397 4.17 -0.01 14.66
CA TYR A 397 4.01 -1.46 14.86
C TYR A 397 5.02 -2.07 15.84
N MET A 398 6.08 -1.33 16.16
CA MET A 398 7.19 -1.77 17.00
C MET A 398 7.10 -1.24 18.43
N ALA A 399 6.53 -0.06 18.59
CA ALA A 399 6.27 0.56 19.89
C ALA A 399 5.27 -0.28 20.69
N ASP A 400 5.48 -0.36 22.00
CA ASP A 400 4.52 -0.99 22.91
C ASP A 400 3.26 -0.13 22.98
N LEU A 401 2.09 -0.78 22.96
CA LEU A 401 0.83 -0.05 22.96
C LEU A 401 0.48 0.37 24.38
N PRO A 402 0.26 1.66 24.63
CA PRO A 402 -0.20 2.10 25.94
C PRO A 402 -1.64 1.73 26.25
N LEU A 403 -2.41 1.45 25.20
CA LEU A 403 -3.83 1.15 25.29
C LEU A 403 -4.20 0.12 24.23
N GLN A 404 -4.89 -0.93 24.66
CA GLN A 404 -5.37 -1.98 23.77
C GLN A 404 -6.46 -1.42 22.84
N PRO A 405 -6.42 -1.74 21.54
CA PRO A 405 -7.53 -1.45 20.65
C PRO A 405 -8.73 -2.33 20.98
N PHE A 406 -9.92 -1.89 20.59
CA PHE A 406 -11.12 -2.70 20.60
C PHE A 406 -10.97 -3.83 19.57
N ALA A 407 -11.01 -5.07 20.06
CA ALA A 407 -10.99 -6.27 19.21
C ALA A 407 -12.35 -6.53 18.54
N GLU A 408 -13.42 -5.95 19.07
CA GLU A 408 -14.75 -6.00 18.49
C GLU A 408 -14.95 -4.84 17.50
N LEU A 409 -15.78 -5.07 16.48
CA LEU A 409 -16.16 -4.01 15.55
C LEU A 409 -17.15 -3.05 16.23
N VAL A 410 -16.63 -1.95 16.77
CA VAL A 410 -17.39 -0.86 17.39
C VAL A 410 -17.22 0.43 16.60
N PRO A 411 -18.22 1.31 16.55
CA PRO A 411 -18.11 2.56 15.80
C PRO A 411 -17.27 3.56 16.58
N VAL A 412 -16.11 3.94 16.08
CA VAL A 412 -15.28 5.00 16.66
C VAL A 412 -14.85 5.93 15.54
N PHE A 413 -15.01 7.23 15.73
CA PHE A 413 -14.62 8.25 14.76
C PHE A 413 -13.24 8.78 15.13
N GLY A 414 -12.32 8.82 14.18
CA GLY A 414 -10.94 9.22 14.44
C GLY A 414 -10.34 10.05 13.31
N ARG A 415 -9.22 10.73 13.61
CA ARG A 415 -8.47 11.53 12.64
C ARG A 415 -7.86 10.67 11.52
N ALA A 416 -7.26 9.56 11.91
CA ALA A 416 -6.45 8.73 11.03
C ALA A 416 -6.54 7.25 11.41
N LYS A 417 -6.21 6.39 10.45
CA LYS A 417 -6.12 4.94 10.67
C LYS A 417 -5.16 4.28 9.68
N THR A 418 -4.68 3.09 10.01
CA THR A 418 -4.00 2.23 9.02
C THR A 418 -5.02 1.31 8.35
N ASP A 419 -4.65 0.65 7.25
CA ASP A 419 -5.58 -0.11 6.40
C ASP A 419 -6.39 -1.19 7.15
N ARG A 420 -5.87 -1.70 8.28
CA ARG A 420 -6.51 -2.74 9.07
C ARG A 420 -7.42 -2.25 10.20
N PHE A 421 -7.32 -0.97 10.56
CA PHE A 421 -8.20 -0.40 11.56
C PHE A 421 -9.55 -0.02 10.95
N SER A 422 -10.60 -0.12 11.75
CA SER A 422 -12.00 0.07 11.35
C SER A 422 -12.60 1.36 11.90
N ASP A 423 -11.77 2.26 12.44
CA ASP A 423 -12.16 3.63 12.78
C ASP A 423 -12.76 4.33 11.55
N ILE A 424 -13.73 5.20 11.78
CA ILE A 424 -14.39 5.99 10.75
C ILE A 424 -13.67 7.33 10.66
N LEU A 425 -13.11 7.64 9.49
CA LEU A 425 -12.27 8.83 9.34
C LEU A 425 -13.10 10.12 9.34
N ILE A 426 -12.68 11.10 10.13
CA ILE A 426 -13.26 12.45 10.17
C ILE A 426 -12.18 13.52 10.00
N PRO A 427 -12.53 14.70 9.47
CA PRO A 427 -11.63 15.85 9.42
C PRO A 427 -11.44 16.43 10.83
N LEU A 428 -10.56 15.79 11.59
CA LEU A 428 -10.18 16.22 12.92
C LEU A 428 -8.79 16.88 12.86
N SER A 429 -8.69 18.11 13.34
CA SER A 429 -7.44 18.89 13.33
C SER A 429 -7.11 19.39 14.71
N LEU A 430 -5.86 19.17 15.15
CA LEU A 430 -5.35 19.67 16.42
C LEU A 430 -4.96 21.15 16.35
N ASN A 431 -4.72 21.71 15.15
CA ASN A 431 -4.31 23.10 14.97
C ASN A 431 -5.20 23.83 13.96
N ASP A 432 -5.47 25.11 14.22
CA ASP A 432 -6.25 25.98 13.31
C ASP A 432 -5.43 26.46 12.10
N ASP A 433 -4.09 26.41 12.18
CA ASP A 433 -3.16 26.92 11.17
C ASP A 433 -3.00 26.03 9.92
N ILE A 434 -3.70 24.89 9.85
CA ILE A 434 -3.54 23.93 8.74
C ILE A 434 -4.01 24.50 7.39
N TYR A 435 -5.00 25.39 7.42
CA TYR A 435 -5.58 26.00 6.22
C TYR A 435 -4.99 27.38 5.90
N ASP A 436 -4.17 27.95 6.79
CA ASP A 436 -3.60 29.28 6.60
C ASP A 436 -2.08 29.25 6.43
N THR A 437 -1.59 29.83 5.34
CA THR A 437 -0.16 29.96 5.05
C THR A 437 0.24 31.42 5.19
N HIS A 438 0.35 31.90 6.43
CA HIS A 438 0.74 33.27 6.74
C HIS A 438 2.24 33.58 6.55
N PHE A 439 3.00 32.78 5.80
CA PHE A 439 4.43 33.00 5.59
C PHE A 439 4.78 33.28 4.13
N GLU A 440 5.70 34.22 3.91
CA GLU A 440 6.25 34.50 2.59
C GLU A 440 7.12 33.32 2.13
N ASP A 441 6.54 32.47 1.28
CA ASP A 441 7.26 31.33 0.74
C ASP A 441 8.02 31.65 -0.55
N LYS A 442 9.26 31.21 -0.62
CA LYS A 442 10.13 31.41 -1.79
C LYS A 442 9.66 30.58 -2.97
N ASN A 443 9.99 31.03 -4.18
CA ASN A 443 9.77 30.24 -5.39
C ASN A 443 10.60 28.95 -5.35
N PHE A 444 10.02 27.82 -5.79
CA PHE A 444 10.64 26.49 -5.74
C PHE A 444 12.08 26.46 -6.27
N VAL A 445 12.34 27.09 -7.42
CA VAL A 445 13.68 27.14 -8.04
C VAL A 445 14.71 27.85 -7.15
N SER A 446 14.30 28.84 -6.36
CA SER A 446 15.19 29.60 -5.46
C SER A 446 15.46 28.91 -4.12
N LYS A 447 14.71 27.84 -3.80
CA LYS A 447 14.89 27.04 -2.58
C LYS A 447 16.15 26.20 -2.62
N SER A 448 16.68 25.85 -1.45
CA SER A 448 17.85 24.98 -1.34
C SER A 448 17.53 23.56 -1.79
N SER A 449 18.42 22.97 -2.59
CA SER A 449 18.27 21.61 -3.11
C SER A 449 18.75 20.56 -2.10
N ASN A 450 18.07 20.49 -0.96
CA ASN A 450 18.31 19.55 0.13
C ASN A 450 17.00 18.88 0.57
N LEU A 451 17.11 17.70 1.19
CA LEU A 451 16.02 17.05 1.90
C LEU A 451 16.00 17.51 3.36
N PHE A 452 14.87 18.03 3.83
CA PHE A 452 14.69 18.45 5.21
C PHE A 452 13.78 17.50 6.01
N TRP A 453 14.18 17.18 7.24
CA TRP A 453 13.33 16.48 8.21
C TRP A 453 13.76 16.70 9.65
N ARG A 454 12.80 16.72 10.59
CA ARG A 454 13.05 16.74 12.04
C ARG A 454 12.09 15.78 12.73
N GLY A 455 12.64 14.84 13.49
CA GLY A 455 11.87 13.88 14.30
C GLY A 455 12.00 14.13 15.79
N ALA A 456 11.32 13.26 16.55
CA ALA A 456 11.47 13.13 17.99
C ALA A 456 11.81 11.68 18.30
N ALA A 457 12.68 11.45 19.27
CA ALA A 457 12.93 10.13 19.81
C ALA A 457 12.16 9.95 21.12
N GLY A 458 11.55 8.78 21.28
CA GLY A 458 10.75 8.45 22.46
C GLY A 458 9.25 8.52 22.23
N THR A 459 8.52 7.70 22.97
CA THR A 459 7.05 7.67 22.99
C THR A 459 6.53 8.43 24.21
N ASP A 460 5.22 8.65 24.29
CA ASP A 460 4.58 9.29 25.46
C ASP A 460 4.79 8.53 26.78
N PHE A 461 5.34 7.31 26.72
CA PHE A 461 5.64 6.44 27.86
C PHE A 461 7.12 6.42 28.23
N GLY A 462 7.95 7.26 27.60
CA GLY A 462 9.36 7.41 27.94
C GLY A 462 10.28 6.29 27.43
N MET A 463 9.72 5.21 26.88
CA MET A 463 10.49 4.01 26.54
C MET A 463 10.94 4.02 25.09
N VAL A 464 12.26 4.02 24.88
CA VAL A 464 12.87 3.70 23.59
C VAL A 464 13.35 2.25 23.62
N SER A 465 12.64 1.36 22.94
CA SER A 465 13.03 -0.05 22.87
C SER A 465 14.24 -0.25 21.96
N SER A 466 15.09 -1.24 22.26
CA SER A 466 16.22 -1.63 21.38
C SER A 466 15.75 -1.99 19.96
N ARG A 467 14.53 -2.52 19.85
CA ARG A 467 13.89 -2.81 18.55
C ARG A 467 13.66 -1.50 17.77
N LEU A 468 13.11 -0.47 18.40
CA LEU A 468 12.86 0.82 17.78
C LEU A 468 14.16 1.49 17.31
N LEU A 469 15.23 1.45 18.13
CA LEU A 469 16.55 1.96 17.75
C LEU A 469 17.12 1.32 16.48
N SER A 470 16.85 0.02 16.27
CA SER A 470 17.45 -0.74 15.16
C SER A 470 16.55 -0.83 13.91
N GLY A 471 15.22 -0.71 14.05
CA GLY A 471 14.29 -0.90 12.94
C GLY A 471 13.30 0.25 12.72
N GLY A 472 13.19 1.20 13.65
CA GLY A 472 12.30 2.34 13.52
C GLY A 472 12.62 3.18 12.29
N HIS A 473 11.58 3.56 11.55
CA HIS A 473 11.71 4.31 10.31
C HIS A 473 12.32 5.71 10.50
N GLN A 474 12.00 6.41 11.60
CA GLN A 474 12.56 7.71 11.92
C GLN A 474 14.05 7.61 12.28
N GLU A 475 14.39 6.63 13.09
CA GLU A 475 15.74 6.26 13.52
C GLU A 475 16.61 5.91 12.31
N ARG A 476 16.10 5.04 11.43
CA ARG A 476 16.77 4.62 10.21
C ARG A 476 17.02 5.79 9.25
N LEU A 477 16.06 6.70 9.06
CA LEU A 477 16.31 7.89 8.25
C LEU A 477 17.41 8.77 8.90
N SER A 478 17.37 8.93 10.22
CA SER A 478 18.38 9.71 10.94
C SER A 478 19.77 9.10 10.81
N HIS A 479 19.89 7.78 10.92
CA HIS A 479 21.12 7.03 10.69
C HIS A 479 21.61 7.19 9.24
N ILE A 480 20.75 6.93 8.25
CA ILE A 480 21.05 7.09 6.82
C ILE A 480 21.57 8.51 6.53
N ALA A 481 21.01 9.54 7.15
CA ALA A 481 21.39 10.93 6.91
C ALA A 481 22.68 11.35 7.63
N ASN A 482 22.93 10.87 8.86
CA ASN A 482 23.94 11.44 9.75
C ASN A 482 25.11 10.52 10.09
N ASN A 483 24.94 9.19 10.08
CA ASN A 483 25.96 8.24 10.53
C ASN A 483 26.19 7.08 9.56
N ALA A 484 26.41 7.42 8.28
CA ALA A 484 26.72 6.44 7.24
C ALA A 484 28.09 5.76 7.48
N SER A 485 28.09 4.43 7.67
CA SER A 485 29.31 3.65 7.81
C SER A 485 30.02 3.46 6.46
N ALA A 486 31.35 3.34 6.46
CA ALA A 486 32.13 3.17 5.22
C ALA A 486 31.80 1.88 4.43
N THR A 487 31.21 0.88 5.10
CA THR A 487 30.78 -0.38 4.50
C THR A 487 29.36 -0.35 3.93
N GLU A 488 28.60 0.70 4.22
CA GLU A 488 27.21 0.82 3.80
C GLU A 488 27.09 1.33 2.37
N SER A 489 26.10 0.81 1.67
CA SER A 489 25.83 1.17 0.28
C SER A 489 24.34 1.19 0.00
N VAL A 490 23.97 2.01 -0.97
CA VAL A 490 22.61 2.13 -1.51
C VAL A 490 22.62 1.75 -2.99
N ILE A 491 21.48 1.31 -3.49
CA ILE A 491 21.30 1.04 -4.91
C ILE A 491 20.64 2.26 -5.54
N MET A 492 21.25 2.81 -6.58
CA MET A 492 20.76 4.00 -7.28
C MET A 492 20.62 3.71 -8.78
N CYS A 493 19.56 4.24 -9.39
CA CYS A 493 19.41 4.28 -10.84
C CYS A 493 20.23 5.46 -11.38
N LEU A 494 21.33 5.18 -12.09
CA LEU A 494 22.27 6.18 -12.58
C LEU A 494 22.35 6.17 -14.11
N ALA A 495 22.66 7.32 -14.69
CA ALA A 495 22.99 7.41 -16.11
C ALA A 495 24.27 6.60 -16.43
N VAL A 496 24.22 5.88 -17.56
CA VAL A 496 25.31 5.05 -18.09
C VAL A 496 26.48 5.94 -18.53
N PRO A 497 27.74 5.56 -18.27
CA PRO A 497 28.88 6.34 -18.72
C PRO A 497 28.91 6.40 -20.25
N GLY A 498 28.96 7.62 -20.79
CA GLY A 498 28.94 7.88 -22.23
C GLY A 498 27.54 8.07 -22.84
N ASN A 499 26.46 7.69 -22.14
CA ASN A 499 25.09 7.90 -22.62
C ASN A 499 24.17 8.41 -21.48
N LYS A 500 23.72 9.66 -21.61
CA LYS A 500 22.90 10.33 -20.58
C LYS A 500 21.43 9.90 -20.59
N GLU A 501 20.99 9.23 -21.66
CA GLU A 501 19.59 8.82 -21.85
C GLU A 501 19.36 7.35 -21.44
N ARG A 502 20.44 6.61 -21.15
CA ARG A 502 20.39 5.22 -20.71
C ARG A 502 20.72 5.14 -19.23
N PHE A 503 19.98 4.29 -18.51
CA PHE A 503 20.11 4.17 -17.07
C PHE A 503 20.45 2.74 -16.65
N ARG A 504 21.13 2.57 -15.52
CA ARG A 504 21.28 1.25 -14.88
C ARG A 504 21.26 1.40 -13.37
N TYR A 505 20.91 0.32 -12.67
CA TYR A 505 21.09 0.27 -11.22
C TYR A 505 22.55 -0.01 -10.87
N GLU A 506 23.12 0.82 -10.00
CA GLU A 506 24.49 0.65 -9.49
C GLU A 506 24.50 0.74 -7.96
N ARG A 507 25.38 -0.05 -7.34
CA ARG A 507 25.66 0.05 -5.91
C ARG A 507 26.59 1.24 -5.70
N VAL A 508 26.22 2.12 -4.77
CA VAL A 508 26.94 3.36 -4.45
C VAL A 508 27.23 3.39 -2.95
N PRO A 509 28.46 3.69 -2.50
CA PRO A 509 28.74 3.91 -1.09
C PRO A 509 27.84 5.02 -0.51
N LEU A 510 27.22 4.77 0.64
CA LEU A 510 26.23 5.70 1.19
C LEU A 510 26.82 7.10 1.47
N LEU A 511 28.08 7.15 1.91
CA LEU A 511 28.80 8.40 2.13
C LEU A 511 28.94 9.23 0.85
N GLU A 512 29.23 8.59 -0.29
CA GLU A 512 29.32 9.26 -1.60
C GLU A 512 27.94 9.79 -2.02
N ALA A 513 26.89 8.97 -1.88
CA ALA A 513 25.52 9.36 -2.21
C ALA A 513 25.04 10.58 -1.38
N ASN A 514 25.29 10.58 -0.07
CA ASN A 514 24.96 11.69 0.83
C ASN A 514 25.81 12.95 0.60
N SER A 515 27.03 12.80 0.07
CA SER A 515 27.85 13.95 -0.29
C SER A 515 27.29 14.68 -1.51
N ALA A 516 26.75 13.93 -2.49
CA ALA A 516 26.15 14.48 -3.69
C ALA A 516 24.72 14.99 -3.47
N LEU A 517 23.95 14.31 -2.61
CA LEU A 517 22.57 14.62 -2.26
C LEU A 517 22.52 15.14 -0.82
N LYS A 518 22.29 16.44 -0.64
CA LYS A 518 22.35 17.07 0.69
C LYS A 518 21.16 16.65 1.57
N PHE A 519 21.44 15.99 2.68
CA PHE A 519 20.46 15.68 3.73
C PHE A 519 20.58 16.67 4.89
N ASP A 520 19.48 17.35 5.18
CA ASP A 520 19.25 18.02 6.46
C ASP A 520 18.12 17.32 7.23
N ALA A 521 18.37 16.07 7.60
CA ALA A 521 17.46 15.24 8.39
C ALA A 521 18.10 14.86 9.74
N GLY A 522 17.31 14.75 10.82
CA GLY A 522 17.80 14.26 12.11
C GLY A 522 16.79 14.43 13.26
N MET A 523 17.12 13.88 14.42
CA MET A 523 16.31 13.99 15.63
C MET A 523 16.45 15.36 16.28
N SER A 524 15.34 15.94 16.71
CA SER A 524 15.26 17.30 17.26
C SER A 524 14.70 17.41 18.67
N ASP A 525 14.09 16.32 19.14
CA ASP A 525 13.50 16.25 20.46
C ASP A 525 13.78 14.88 21.07
N TYR A 526 14.24 14.89 22.32
CA TYR A 526 14.49 13.72 23.16
C TYR A 526 13.81 13.88 24.53
N SER A 527 12.89 14.84 24.67
CA SER A 527 12.23 15.15 25.94
C SER A 527 11.36 14.01 26.45
N ARG A 528 10.81 13.20 25.54
CA ARG A 528 9.99 12.01 25.84
C ARG A 528 10.80 10.71 25.85
N CYS A 529 12.12 10.81 26.00
CA CYS A 529 13.03 9.68 25.93
C CYS A 529 13.78 9.54 27.26
N ASP A 530 13.65 8.37 27.89
CA ASP A 530 14.28 8.07 29.18
C ASP A 530 14.99 6.71 29.16
N GLY A 531 15.96 6.52 30.06
CA GLY A 531 16.72 5.29 30.24
C GLY A 531 17.90 5.08 29.28
N PRO A 532 18.61 3.93 29.38
CA PRO A 532 19.86 3.67 28.66
C PRO A 532 19.71 3.61 27.14
N GLY A 533 18.51 3.28 26.64
CA GLY A 533 18.21 3.34 25.21
C GLY A 533 18.28 4.78 24.68
N CYS A 534 18.00 5.77 25.53
CA CYS A 534 18.03 7.18 25.16
C CYS A 534 19.45 7.70 24.92
N ASP A 535 20.41 7.31 25.77
CA ASP A 535 21.81 7.70 25.62
C ASP A 535 22.42 7.09 24.35
N ALA A 536 22.06 5.85 24.04
CA ALA A 536 22.42 5.20 22.78
C ALA A 536 21.80 5.96 21.58
N ALA A 537 20.52 6.32 21.65
CA ALA A 537 19.83 7.09 20.61
C ALA A 537 20.49 8.46 20.34
N LYS A 538 20.87 9.19 21.40
CA LYS A 538 21.54 10.48 21.28
C LYS A 538 22.93 10.35 20.66
N THR A 539 23.65 9.28 21.01
CA THR A 539 24.99 9.01 20.48
C THR A 539 24.93 8.63 18.99
N GLU A 540 23.96 7.79 18.61
CA GLU A 540 23.84 7.28 17.25
C GLU A 540 23.23 8.30 16.28
N PHE A 541 22.14 8.96 16.68
CA PHE A 541 21.36 9.81 15.78
C PHE A 541 21.71 11.30 15.88
N GLY A 542 22.47 11.69 16.91
CA GLY A 542 22.84 13.09 17.16
C GLY A 542 21.65 13.98 17.50
N PHE A 543 21.88 15.29 17.55
CA PHE A 543 20.85 16.29 17.80
C PHE A 543 20.90 17.37 16.72
N LYS A 544 19.75 17.62 16.09
CA LYS A 544 19.55 18.75 15.19
C LYS A 544 18.45 19.66 15.73
N PRO A 545 18.73 20.95 15.97
CA PRO A 545 17.73 21.84 16.54
C PRO A 545 16.48 21.91 15.66
N ARG A 546 15.33 21.98 16.33
CA ARG A 546 14.06 22.26 15.66
C ARG A 546 14.07 23.71 15.16
N ASP A 547 13.80 23.90 13.88
CA ASP A 547 13.60 25.24 13.34
C ASP A 547 12.31 25.81 13.91
N LYS A 548 12.43 26.95 14.61
CA LYS A 548 11.28 27.63 15.23
C LYS A 548 10.41 28.36 14.20
N ASP A 549 10.95 28.58 13.01
CA ASP A 549 10.31 29.32 11.92
C ASP A 549 10.02 28.37 10.75
N ASP A 550 8.74 28.26 10.39
CA ASP A 550 8.31 27.50 9.22
C ASP A 550 8.97 27.99 7.93
N ALA A 551 9.31 29.28 7.81
CA ALA A 551 10.00 29.80 6.64
C ALA A 551 11.40 29.18 6.45
N VAL A 552 12.07 28.80 7.55
CA VAL A 552 13.38 28.14 7.50
C VAL A 552 13.23 26.70 7.04
N LYS A 553 12.27 25.95 7.62
CA LYS A 553 11.91 24.59 7.18
C LYS A 553 11.53 24.57 5.70
N MET A 554 10.67 25.51 5.30
CA MET A 554 10.13 25.62 3.94
C MET A 554 11.13 26.23 2.96
N ASN A 555 12.35 26.60 3.36
CA ASN A 555 13.40 26.99 2.42
C ASN A 555 14.02 25.80 1.67
N SER A 556 13.74 24.56 2.08
CA SER A 556 14.20 23.33 1.42
C SER A 556 13.24 22.89 0.33
N ARG A 557 13.77 22.45 -0.83
CA ARG A 557 12.94 21.96 -1.95
C ARG A 557 12.17 20.69 -1.61
N TYR A 558 12.78 19.80 -0.84
CA TYR A 558 12.20 18.51 -0.48
C TYR A 558 12.02 18.44 1.03
N ILE A 559 10.82 18.10 1.48
CA ILE A 559 10.52 17.95 2.91
C ILE A 559 10.01 16.54 3.12
N MET A 560 10.73 15.75 3.92
CA MET A 560 10.26 14.44 4.31
C MET A 560 9.08 14.60 5.29
N VAL A 561 8.03 13.84 5.06
CA VAL A 561 6.82 13.77 5.88
C VAL A 561 6.64 12.29 6.26
N MET A 562 6.83 12.01 7.54
CA MET A 562 6.80 10.64 8.08
C MET A 562 5.90 10.54 9.29
N ASP A 563 5.35 9.35 9.46
CA ASP A 563 4.56 8.98 10.63
C ASP A 563 5.35 9.18 11.93
N GLY A 564 4.63 9.40 13.01
CA GLY A 564 5.17 9.23 14.35
C GLY A 564 5.01 7.78 14.82
N ASP A 565 5.58 7.48 15.97
CA ASP A 565 5.35 6.18 16.61
C ASP A 565 3.91 6.01 17.10
N GLU A 566 3.23 7.13 17.38
CA GLU A 566 1.87 7.16 17.92
C GLU A 566 0.80 7.50 16.87
N GLY A 567 1.17 7.87 15.63
CA GLY A 567 0.17 8.40 14.71
C GLY A 567 0.67 8.84 13.33
N PRO A 568 -0.24 9.38 12.51
CA PRO A 568 0.04 9.86 11.15
C PRO A 568 0.97 11.09 11.17
N PRO A 569 1.52 11.51 10.02
CA PRO A 569 2.51 12.57 9.99
C PRO A 569 1.87 13.92 10.33
N HIS A 570 2.60 14.76 11.06
CA HIS A 570 2.17 16.14 11.31
C HIS A 570 2.60 17.06 10.16
N GLY A 571 1.66 17.85 9.63
CA GLY A 571 1.96 18.97 8.74
C GLY A 571 2.03 18.65 7.24
N LEU A 572 1.57 17.48 6.78
CA LEU A 572 1.47 17.16 5.35
C LEU A 572 0.73 18.25 4.57
N LEU A 573 -0.46 18.65 5.06
CA LEU A 573 -1.28 19.69 4.43
C LEU A 573 -0.57 21.05 4.37
N LYS A 574 0.23 21.39 5.38
CA LYS A 574 1.04 22.63 5.41
C LYS A 574 2.17 22.59 4.37
N VAL A 575 2.84 21.44 4.23
CA VAL A 575 3.88 21.24 3.19
C VAL A 575 3.25 21.26 1.80
N LEU A 576 2.11 20.62 1.58
CA LEU A 576 1.38 20.65 0.31
C LEU A 576 1.05 22.07 -0.13
N ARG A 577 0.69 22.97 0.81
CA ARG A 577 0.39 24.38 0.51
C ARG A 577 1.62 25.27 0.30
N SER A 578 2.81 24.75 0.60
CA SER A 578 4.07 25.43 0.30
C SER A 578 4.53 25.20 -1.14
N ASN A 579 5.53 25.94 -1.58
CA ASN A 579 6.30 25.72 -2.80
C ASN A 579 7.45 24.71 -2.56
N SER A 580 7.34 23.83 -1.57
CA SER A 580 8.22 22.67 -1.36
C SER A 580 7.47 21.39 -1.72
N ILE A 581 8.21 20.32 -2.01
CA ILE A 581 7.62 19.02 -2.35
C ILE A 581 7.61 18.12 -1.10
N PRO A 582 6.43 17.62 -0.68
CA PRO A 582 6.36 16.60 0.34
C PRO A 582 6.85 15.26 -0.20
N LEU A 583 7.83 14.66 0.47
CA LEU A 583 8.23 13.26 0.31
C LEU A 583 7.55 12.47 1.42
N VAL A 584 6.52 11.70 1.09
CA VAL A 584 5.63 11.07 2.07
C VAL A 584 5.99 9.60 2.25
N ALA A 585 6.33 9.21 3.48
CA ALA A 585 6.43 7.81 3.88
C ALA A 585 5.47 7.57 5.05
N SER A 586 4.29 7.02 4.75
CA SER A 586 3.21 6.87 5.71
C SER A 586 2.36 5.63 5.48
N VAL A 587 2.00 4.92 6.56
CA VAL A 587 1.03 3.82 6.56
C VAL A 587 -0.40 4.28 6.89
N PHE A 588 -0.57 5.56 7.21
CA PHE A 588 -1.86 6.10 7.65
C PHE A 588 -2.69 6.67 6.50
N LYS A 589 -4.00 6.57 6.68
CA LYS A 589 -5.04 7.21 5.90
C LYS A 589 -5.75 8.22 6.80
N GLU A 590 -5.93 9.43 6.26
CA GLU A 590 -6.79 10.50 6.77
C GLU A 590 -7.91 10.79 5.77
N TRP A 591 -8.90 11.61 6.14
CA TRP A 591 -10.10 11.90 5.33
C TRP A 591 -9.82 12.38 3.90
N TYR A 592 -8.67 13.02 3.67
CA TYR A 592 -8.27 13.57 2.38
C TYR A 592 -7.39 12.62 1.53
N THR A 593 -7.06 11.43 2.03
CA THR A 593 -6.10 10.51 1.37
C THR A 593 -6.52 10.13 -0.04
N GLU A 594 -7.81 9.82 -0.24
CA GLU A 594 -8.37 9.45 -1.56
C GLU A 594 -8.36 10.60 -2.58
N ARG A 595 -8.08 11.83 -2.13
CA ARG A 595 -8.01 13.03 -2.95
C ARG A 595 -6.58 13.35 -3.40
N LEU A 596 -5.57 12.67 -2.85
CA LEU A 596 -4.16 12.93 -3.16
C LEU A 596 -3.58 11.83 -4.03
N PHE A 597 -2.90 12.22 -5.11
CA PHE A 597 -2.28 11.29 -6.05
C PHE A 597 -0.75 11.30 -5.88
N PRO A 598 -0.13 10.14 -5.58
CA PRO A 598 1.32 10.01 -5.51
C PRO A 598 1.94 10.34 -6.88
N TRP A 599 3.13 10.93 -6.91
CA TRP A 599 3.84 11.44 -8.10
C TRP A 599 3.18 12.62 -8.84
N LEU A 600 2.01 13.08 -8.38
CA LEU A 600 1.34 14.28 -8.90
C LEU A 600 1.26 15.38 -7.85
N HIS A 601 0.77 15.07 -6.65
CA HIS A 601 0.64 16.04 -5.56
C HIS A 601 1.79 15.95 -4.54
N PHE A 602 2.44 14.79 -4.45
CA PHE A 602 3.55 14.53 -3.54
C PHE A 602 4.42 13.39 -4.08
N ILE A 603 5.61 13.18 -3.53
CA ILE A 603 6.48 12.06 -3.88
C ILE A 603 6.32 10.94 -2.84
N PRO A 604 5.81 9.75 -3.18
CA PRO A 604 5.75 8.64 -2.25
C PRO A 604 7.14 8.02 -2.03
N ILE A 605 7.50 7.76 -0.78
CA ILE A 605 8.74 7.06 -0.41
C ILE A 605 8.37 5.80 0.35
N ASP A 606 8.87 4.65 -0.12
CA ASP A 606 8.70 3.39 0.61
C ASP A 606 9.42 3.46 1.96
N LEU A 607 8.79 2.91 2.99
CA LEU A 607 9.30 2.94 4.37
C LEU A 607 10.62 2.19 4.55
N ARG A 608 11.06 1.38 3.57
CA ARG A 608 12.39 0.77 3.52
C ARG A 608 13.49 1.72 3.04
N PHE A 609 13.12 2.90 2.51
CA PHE A 609 14.00 3.93 1.93
C PHE A 609 14.88 3.48 0.76
N HIS A 610 14.64 2.27 0.22
CA HIS A 610 15.46 1.68 -0.83
C HIS A 610 15.45 2.47 -2.16
N GLY A 611 14.44 3.31 -2.40
CA GLY A 611 14.36 4.21 -3.55
C GLY A 611 14.66 5.69 -3.26
N LEU A 612 15.00 6.07 -2.02
CA LEU A 612 15.11 7.48 -1.59
C LEU A 612 16.20 8.24 -2.36
N HIS A 613 17.44 7.74 -2.35
CA HIS A 613 18.56 8.38 -3.05
C HIS A 613 18.36 8.42 -4.55
N SER A 614 17.81 7.35 -5.13
CA SER A 614 17.53 7.29 -6.58
C SER A 614 16.48 8.33 -6.98
N THR A 615 15.43 8.49 -6.19
CA THR A 615 14.38 9.51 -6.39
C THR A 615 14.94 10.92 -6.29
N LEU A 616 15.76 11.19 -5.26
CA LEU A 616 16.40 12.49 -5.10
C LEU A 616 17.37 12.79 -6.25
N ALA A 617 18.15 11.81 -6.70
CA ALA A 617 19.06 11.95 -7.83
C ALA A 617 18.32 12.30 -9.13
N PHE A 618 17.16 11.69 -9.37
CA PHE A 618 16.29 11.99 -10.52
C PHE A 618 15.89 13.47 -10.59
N PHE A 619 15.32 14.03 -9.53
CA PHE A 619 14.86 15.42 -9.54
C PHE A 619 15.99 16.44 -9.36
N THR A 620 17.04 16.08 -8.62
CA THR A 620 18.10 17.00 -8.21
C THR A 620 19.27 17.06 -9.19
N GLY A 621 19.51 15.95 -9.90
CA GLY A 621 20.68 15.76 -10.76
C GLY A 621 21.98 15.53 -9.96
N LEU A 622 22.91 14.83 -10.58
CA LEU A 622 24.23 14.51 -10.02
C LEU A 622 25.38 15.21 -10.77
N GLN A 623 25.10 15.86 -11.90
CA GLN A 623 26.12 16.52 -12.70
C GLN A 623 26.85 17.61 -11.89
N GLY A 624 28.16 17.43 -11.70
CA GLY A 624 28.99 18.39 -10.96
C GLY A 624 28.84 18.35 -9.43
N LYS A 625 28.20 17.31 -8.88
CA LYS A 625 27.98 17.16 -7.42
C LYS A 625 28.95 16.22 -6.72
N GLY A 626 30.12 16.00 -7.32
CA GLY A 626 31.14 15.09 -6.81
C GLY A 626 31.31 13.84 -7.68
N LEU A 627 32.14 12.93 -7.20
CA LEU A 627 32.37 11.63 -7.83
C LEU A 627 31.45 10.61 -7.17
N ILE A 628 30.76 9.83 -7.99
CA ILE A 628 29.98 8.66 -7.59
C ILE A 628 30.65 7.46 -8.27
N ASN A 629 31.03 6.44 -7.50
CA ASN A 629 31.78 5.28 -8.02
C ASN A 629 33.04 5.72 -8.81
N GLY A 630 33.73 6.75 -8.32
CA GLY A 630 34.94 7.29 -8.95
C GLY A 630 34.73 8.08 -10.26
N ARG A 631 33.48 8.33 -10.68
CA ARG A 631 33.16 9.08 -11.92
C ARG A 631 32.18 10.23 -11.68
N ASN A 632 32.25 11.24 -12.54
CA ASN A 632 31.22 12.29 -12.58
C ASN A 632 30.02 11.76 -13.38
N VAL A 633 28.87 11.60 -12.71
CA VAL A 633 27.67 11.06 -13.33
C VAL A 633 26.97 12.20 -14.08
N ALA A 634 26.89 12.08 -15.41
CA ALA A 634 26.29 13.08 -16.28
C ALA A 634 24.76 12.98 -16.30
N MET A 635 24.14 13.08 -15.13
CA MET A 635 22.70 13.03 -14.92
C MET A 635 22.19 14.42 -14.54
N THR A 636 21.43 15.03 -15.44
CA THR A 636 20.72 16.29 -15.21
C THR A 636 19.46 16.03 -14.38
N GLY A 637 19.14 16.95 -13.46
CA GLY A 637 17.94 16.82 -12.64
C GLY A 637 16.70 17.28 -13.36
N ASP A 638 15.59 16.57 -13.17
CA ASP A 638 14.25 16.99 -13.64
C ASP A 638 13.64 18.05 -12.72
N ILE A 639 14.17 19.28 -12.80
CA ILE A 639 13.70 20.41 -11.99
C ILE A 639 12.29 20.84 -12.41
N GLU A 640 11.95 20.73 -13.69
CA GLU A 640 10.65 21.10 -14.22
C GLU A 640 9.54 20.15 -13.72
N GLY A 641 9.77 18.84 -13.77
CA GLY A 641 8.86 17.86 -13.20
C GLY A 641 8.70 18.00 -11.69
N ALA A 642 9.80 18.26 -10.97
CA ALA A 642 9.75 18.55 -9.53
C ALA A 642 8.89 19.80 -9.23
N GLN A 643 9.12 20.89 -9.97
CA GLN A 643 8.35 22.12 -9.82
C GLN A 643 6.87 21.90 -10.13
N MET A 644 6.56 21.11 -11.15
CA MET A 644 5.19 20.74 -11.48
C MET A 644 4.50 20.01 -10.32
N ILE A 645 5.15 19.02 -9.71
CA ILE A 645 4.58 18.29 -8.55
C ILE A 645 4.27 19.26 -7.39
N SER A 646 5.20 20.19 -7.09
CA SER A 646 4.97 21.20 -6.05
C SER A 646 3.77 22.10 -6.36
N GLN A 647 3.66 22.56 -7.61
CA GLN A 647 2.59 23.47 -8.03
C GLN A 647 1.23 22.76 -8.08
N GLU A 648 1.17 21.53 -8.61
CA GLU A 648 -0.04 20.72 -8.66
C GLU A 648 -0.53 20.36 -7.25
N GLY A 649 0.38 19.92 -6.36
CA GLY A 649 0.05 19.65 -4.96
C GLY A 649 -0.53 20.87 -4.24
N LYS A 650 0.10 22.04 -4.41
CA LYS A 650 -0.37 23.30 -3.82
C LYS A 650 -1.70 23.77 -4.38
N SER A 651 -1.83 23.77 -5.71
CA SER A 651 -3.05 24.17 -6.41
C SER A 651 -4.22 23.28 -5.98
N TRP A 652 -4.01 21.96 -5.95
CA TRP A 652 -5.01 20.99 -5.59
C TRP A 652 -5.41 21.07 -4.11
N ALA A 653 -4.46 21.21 -3.18
CA ALA A 653 -4.75 21.38 -1.76
C ALA A 653 -5.60 22.63 -1.46
N ASN A 654 -5.42 23.70 -2.24
CA ASN A 654 -6.20 24.93 -2.14
C ASN A 654 -7.57 24.85 -2.85
N LYS A 655 -7.81 23.80 -3.64
CA LYS A 655 -9.05 23.61 -4.40
C LYS A 655 -9.95 22.51 -3.83
N ALA A 656 -9.38 21.41 -3.35
CA ALA A 656 -10.10 20.17 -3.01
C ALA A 656 -9.90 19.68 -1.56
N ILE A 657 -9.06 20.37 -0.78
CA ILE A 657 -8.76 20.03 0.63
C ILE A 657 -8.89 21.28 1.50
N ARG A 658 -9.87 22.15 1.21
CA ARG A 658 -10.16 23.34 2.00
C ARG A 658 -10.98 22.99 3.23
N ARG A 659 -11.20 23.97 4.12
CA ARG A 659 -12.11 23.82 5.26
C ARG A 659 -13.53 23.49 4.79
N GLU A 660 -13.99 24.11 3.71
CA GLU A 660 -15.29 23.83 3.10
C GLU A 660 -15.38 22.38 2.60
N ASP A 661 -14.29 21.85 2.03
CA ASP A 661 -14.26 20.47 1.53
C ASP A 661 -14.29 19.45 2.68
N ALA A 662 -13.72 19.80 3.84
CA ALA A 662 -13.86 19.04 5.08
C ALA A 662 -15.31 19.05 5.60
N GLU A 663 -15.98 20.21 5.58
CA GLU A 663 -17.41 20.32 5.93
C GLU A 663 -18.27 19.45 4.99
N ILE A 664 -18.02 19.48 3.68
CA ILE A 664 -18.74 18.68 2.68
C ILE A 664 -18.56 17.18 2.91
N TYR A 665 -17.32 16.75 3.21
CA TYR A 665 -17.02 15.36 3.55
C TYR A 665 -17.75 14.93 4.81
N LEU A 666 -17.68 15.74 5.88
CA LEU A 666 -18.30 15.43 7.16
C LEU A 666 -19.84 15.43 7.03
N PHE A 667 -20.42 16.36 6.29
CA PHE A 667 -21.86 16.37 6.03
C PHE A 667 -22.29 15.09 5.30
N ARG A 668 -21.56 14.68 4.25
CA ARG A 668 -21.83 13.41 3.56
C ARG A 668 -21.76 12.22 4.51
N LEU A 669 -20.72 12.16 5.33
CA LEU A 669 -20.53 11.08 6.29
C LEU A 669 -21.67 11.01 7.31
N LEU A 670 -22.08 12.15 7.86
CA LEU A 670 -23.08 12.18 8.94
C LEU A 670 -24.51 11.87 8.47
N ILE A 671 -24.89 12.21 7.23
CA ILE A 671 -26.18 11.76 6.69
C ILE A 671 -26.21 10.24 6.44
N GLU A 672 -25.07 9.67 6.02
CA GLU A 672 -24.91 8.23 5.86
C GLU A 672 -24.95 7.52 7.22
N TRP A 673 -24.19 8.05 8.19
CA TRP A 673 -24.13 7.51 9.54
C TRP A 673 -25.48 7.59 10.26
N GLY A 674 -26.19 8.71 10.10
CA GLY A 674 -27.55 8.89 10.62
C GLY A 674 -28.52 7.81 10.15
N ARG A 675 -28.40 7.36 8.90
CA ARG A 675 -29.13 6.20 8.39
C ARG A 675 -28.66 4.91 9.05
N VAL A 676 -27.36 4.68 9.19
CA VAL A 676 -26.80 3.44 9.79
C VAL A 676 -27.32 3.19 11.21
N VAL A 677 -27.40 4.23 12.04
CA VAL A 677 -27.79 4.12 13.46
C VAL A 677 -29.31 4.13 13.70
N SER A 678 -30.11 4.36 12.67
CA SER A 678 -31.57 4.45 12.78
C SER A 678 -32.25 3.08 12.69
N ASP A 679 -33.23 2.82 13.55
CA ASP A 679 -34.07 1.62 13.44
C ASP A 679 -34.94 1.64 12.18
N LYS A 680 -35.21 2.83 11.64
CA LYS A 680 -36.00 3.05 10.43
C LYS A 680 -35.12 3.27 9.19
N ARG A 681 -33.90 2.75 9.19
CA ARG A 681 -32.93 2.98 8.10
C ARG A 681 -33.45 2.64 6.72
N ASP A 682 -34.34 1.65 6.61
CA ASP A 682 -34.94 1.18 5.35
C ASP A 682 -36.00 2.17 4.81
N GLU A 683 -36.44 3.13 5.63
CA GLU A 683 -37.38 4.20 5.27
C GLU A 683 -36.67 5.55 5.04
N MET A 684 -35.34 5.60 5.21
CA MET A 684 -34.56 6.85 5.14
C MET A 684 -33.94 7.10 3.76
N ASP A 685 -34.58 6.60 2.71
CA ASP A 685 -34.15 6.82 1.33
C ASP A 685 -34.57 8.22 0.85
N PHE A 686 -33.65 8.90 0.16
CA PHE A 686 -33.97 10.08 -0.63
C PHE A 686 -34.62 9.64 -1.95
N ILE A 687 -35.84 10.11 -2.17
CA ILE A 687 -36.59 9.89 -3.40
C ILE A 687 -36.60 11.20 -4.19
N LEU A 688 -36.09 11.15 -5.42
CA LEU A 688 -36.08 12.30 -6.31
C LEU A 688 -37.53 12.76 -6.58
N PRO A 689 -37.87 14.05 -6.39
CA PRO A 689 -39.21 14.54 -6.69
C PRO A 689 -39.61 14.34 -8.16
N ALA A 690 -40.83 13.86 -8.41
CA ALA A 690 -41.32 13.49 -9.75
C ALA A 690 -41.26 14.63 -10.81
N HIS A 691 -41.18 15.90 -10.39
CA HIS A 691 -41.04 17.03 -11.31
C HIS A 691 -39.60 17.19 -11.83
N LEU A 692 -38.59 16.82 -11.04
CA LEU A 692 -37.18 16.77 -11.44
C LEU A 692 -36.87 15.50 -12.23
N GLU A 693 -37.67 14.45 -12.06
CA GLU A 693 -37.56 13.20 -12.80
C GLU A 693 -37.89 13.38 -14.30
N LYS A 694 -38.87 14.25 -14.60
CA LYS A 694 -39.38 14.56 -15.95
C LYS A 694 -38.55 15.59 -16.73
N ALA A 695 -37.60 16.27 -16.09
CA ALA A 695 -36.81 17.33 -16.70
C ALA A 695 -35.60 16.78 -17.48
N LEU A 696 -35.86 16.06 -18.59
CA LEU A 696 -35.04 15.91 -19.81
C LEU A 696 -35.55 14.68 -20.59
N PRO A 697 -36.17 14.83 -21.78
CA PRO A 697 -36.29 13.71 -22.70
C PRO A 697 -34.90 13.36 -23.24
N CYS A 698 -34.59 12.06 -23.32
CA CYS A 698 -33.41 11.54 -24.00
C CYS A 698 -33.22 12.23 -25.36
N ARG A 699 -32.23 13.11 -25.48
CA ARG A 699 -31.62 13.40 -26.78
C ARG A 699 -30.60 12.30 -27.02
N THR A 700 -30.97 11.34 -27.87
CA THR A 700 -30.02 10.49 -28.56
C THR A 700 -29.03 11.39 -29.31
N LEU A 701 -27.83 11.54 -28.75
CA LEU A 701 -26.68 12.01 -29.52
C LEU A 701 -26.33 10.90 -30.50
N HIS A 702 -26.81 11.02 -31.74
CA HIS A 702 -26.19 10.34 -32.86
C HIS A 702 -24.75 10.85 -32.96
N THR A 703 -23.81 9.97 -32.61
CA THR A 703 -22.40 10.15 -32.85
C THR A 703 -22.09 9.93 -34.33
N ASP A 704 -22.26 10.97 -35.14
CA ASP A 704 -21.48 11.06 -36.38
C ASP A 704 -20.04 11.41 -35.99
N SER A 705 -19.20 10.38 -36.01
CA SER A 705 -17.77 10.50 -35.78
C SER A 705 -17.12 11.13 -37.01
N GLN A 706 -16.76 12.42 -36.92
CA GLN A 706 -15.65 12.96 -37.70
C GLN A 706 -14.51 13.29 -36.75
N MET A 707 -13.49 12.43 -36.79
CA MET A 707 -12.17 12.71 -36.24
C MET A 707 -11.62 13.99 -36.88
N LEU A 708 -11.37 15.01 -36.06
CA LEU A 708 -10.48 16.12 -36.41
C LEU A 708 -9.26 16.03 -35.51
N PHE A 709 -8.13 15.68 -36.11
CA PHE A 709 -6.80 15.79 -35.52
C PHE A 709 -6.49 17.28 -35.23
N PRO A 710 -5.89 17.64 -34.08
CA PRO A 710 -5.47 19.01 -33.84
C PRO A 710 -4.20 19.30 -34.65
N THR A 711 -4.33 20.19 -35.64
CA THR A 711 -3.19 20.81 -36.32
C THR A 711 -2.76 22.05 -35.54
N ILE A 712 -1.47 22.09 -35.22
CA ILE A 712 -0.76 23.20 -34.59
C ILE A 712 -0.95 24.46 -35.45
N HIS A 713 -1.40 25.56 -34.85
CA HIS A 713 -1.32 26.89 -35.46
C HIS A 713 -0.54 27.84 -34.56
N THR A 714 0.65 28.17 -35.02
CA THR A 714 1.43 29.34 -34.64
C THR A 714 0.75 30.61 -35.14
N THR A 715 0.77 31.63 -34.29
CA THR A 715 0.31 32.99 -34.58
C THR A 715 1.37 33.75 -35.36
N SER A 716 1.01 34.29 -36.53
CA SER A 716 1.43 35.62 -36.97
C SER A 716 0.58 36.06 -38.16
N GLY A 717 0.20 37.33 -38.13
CA GLY A 717 -0.82 37.89 -39.00
C GLY A 717 -0.29 38.44 -40.32
N LEU A 718 -1.26 39.04 -41.01
CA LEU A 718 -1.17 40.04 -42.07
C LEU A 718 -1.36 39.59 -43.53
N HIS A 719 -2.57 39.92 -43.98
CA HIS A 719 -2.92 40.69 -45.18
C HIS A 719 -2.90 40.08 -46.59
N ARG A 720 -4.14 40.09 -47.10
CA ARG A 720 -4.60 40.64 -48.40
C ARG A 720 -4.33 39.85 -49.69
N LEU A 721 -5.49 39.48 -50.24
CA LEU A 721 -5.98 39.72 -51.61
C LEU A 721 -5.58 38.73 -52.73
N THR A 722 -6.64 38.04 -53.16
CA THR A 722 -7.17 37.96 -54.53
C THR A 722 -6.57 36.99 -55.55
N PHE A 723 -7.47 36.05 -55.89
CA PHE A 723 -7.96 35.71 -57.24
C PHE A 723 -7.32 34.58 -58.07
N SER A 724 -8.26 33.77 -58.59
CA SER A 724 -8.27 32.92 -59.79
C SER A 724 -7.30 31.75 -59.84
N SER A 725 -7.78 30.50 -59.73
CA SER A 725 -8.34 29.67 -60.84
C SER A 725 -7.34 29.55 -61.99
N SER A 726 -6.80 28.38 -62.32
CA SER A 726 -7.50 27.34 -63.08
C SER A 726 -6.44 26.25 -63.37
N THR A 727 -6.67 25.01 -62.95
CA THR A 727 -6.98 23.84 -63.81
C THR A 727 -6.07 23.66 -65.03
N LEU A 728 -5.29 22.56 -65.05
CA LEU A 728 -5.35 21.46 -66.04
C LEU A 728 -4.03 20.65 -66.06
N THR A 729 -4.10 19.47 -65.44
CA THR A 729 -3.71 18.12 -65.91
C THR A 729 -3.07 17.93 -67.31
N PRO A 730 -2.62 16.72 -67.67
CA PRO A 730 -1.48 15.96 -67.13
C PRO A 730 -0.67 15.31 -68.30
N SER A 731 0.10 14.26 -68.00
CA SER A 731 0.68 13.22 -68.89
C SER A 731 2.09 13.48 -69.41
N SER A 732 2.99 12.52 -69.60
CA SER A 732 3.17 11.10 -69.24
C SER A 732 4.40 10.61 -70.04
N ILE A 733 5.13 9.61 -69.51
CA ILE A 733 5.86 8.53 -70.23
C ILE A 733 7.38 8.66 -70.55
N SER A 734 8.06 7.57 -70.13
CA SER A 734 9.30 6.89 -70.58
C SER A 734 10.65 7.57 -70.35
N ALA A 735 11.56 7.05 -69.51
CA ALA A 735 12.28 5.77 -69.50
C ALA A 735 13.46 5.69 -70.48
N LEU A 736 14.69 5.54 -69.96
CA LEU A 736 15.75 4.71 -70.54
C LEU A 736 16.93 4.50 -69.55
N LEU A 737 17.48 3.30 -69.63
CA LEU A 737 18.43 2.61 -68.75
C LEU A 737 19.90 2.83 -69.15
N SER A 738 20.83 2.71 -68.18
CA SER A 738 22.24 2.28 -68.34
C SER A 738 22.89 2.21 -66.93
N SER A 739 22.98 1.04 -66.28
CA SER A 739 24.06 0.01 -66.30
C SER A 739 25.28 0.26 -65.36
N ALA A 740 25.19 -0.31 -64.14
CA ALA A 740 26.16 -1.09 -63.29
C ALA A 740 27.69 -0.74 -63.25
N PRO A 741 28.50 -1.14 -62.20
CA PRO A 741 28.28 -2.24 -61.23
C PRO A 741 28.76 -2.07 -59.74
N PHE A 742 28.13 -2.87 -58.86
CA PHE A 742 28.62 -3.63 -57.68
C PHE A 742 29.55 -3.04 -56.58
N ARG A 743 29.08 -3.02 -55.31
CA ARG A 743 29.44 -4.02 -54.26
C ARG A 743 28.59 -3.87 -52.97
N LEU A 744 28.32 -5.03 -52.35
CA LEU A 744 27.43 -5.31 -51.22
C LEU A 744 27.91 -4.80 -49.84
N GLY A 745 26.93 -4.48 -48.98
CA GLY A 745 26.99 -4.56 -47.52
C GLY A 745 25.60 -4.95 -46.98
N ARG A 746 25.53 -6.02 -46.18
CA ARG A 746 24.34 -6.71 -45.67
C ARG A 746 23.82 -6.11 -44.35
N ASP A 747 22.51 -6.26 -44.15
CA ASP A 747 21.77 -6.50 -42.89
C ASP A 747 20.65 -5.49 -42.56
N THR A 748 19.49 -5.72 -43.19
CA THR A 748 18.16 -5.30 -42.73
C THR A 748 17.30 -6.55 -42.68
N MET A 749 16.75 -6.90 -41.50
CA MET A 749 15.83 -8.02 -41.34
C MET A 749 14.43 -7.52 -40.96
N LEU A 750 13.46 -8.08 -41.68
CA LEU A 750 12.04 -7.77 -41.71
C LEU A 750 11.29 -8.17 -40.43
N VAL A 751 10.33 -7.33 -40.07
CA VAL A 751 9.26 -7.59 -39.10
C VAL A 751 8.11 -8.33 -39.82
N SER A 752 7.72 -9.49 -39.30
CA SER A 752 6.53 -10.24 -39.75
C SER A 752 5.41 -10.16 -38.72
N PRO A 753 4.14 -9.90 -39.11
CA PRO A 753 2.99 -9.95 -38.22
C PRO A 753 2.38 -11.36 -38.22
N SER A 754 2.11 -11.96 -37.05
CA SER A 754 1.31 -13.18 -36.95
C SER A 754 -0.16 -12.86 -36.65
N TRP A 755 -1.02 -13.46 -37.46
CA TRP A 755 -2.48 -13.28 -37.49
C TRP A 755 -3.20 -14.27 -36.58
N ASN A 756 -4.27 -13.78 -35.96
CA ASN A 756 -5.35 -14.55 -35.36
C ASN A 756 -6.16 -15.30 -36.43
N LEU A 757 -6.52 -16.55 -36.16
CA LEU A 757 -7.44 -17.34 -36.99
C LEU A 757 -8.62 -17.83 -36.12
N ALA A 758 -9.81 -17.35 -36.48
CA ALA A 758 -11.10 -17.93 -36.14
C ALA A 758 -11.54 -18.86 -37.29
N GLY A 759 -12.16 -20.01 -36.98
CA GLY A 759 -12.76 -20.89 -37.98
C GLY A 759 -13.37 -22.18 -37.40
N SER A 760 -14.70 -22.29 -37.50
CA SER A 760 -15.62 -23.30 -36.96
C SER A 760 -15.49 -24.72 -37.52
N VAL A 761 -15.93 -25.76 -36.79
CA VAL A 761 -16.73 -26.91 -37.32
C VAL A 761 -17.70 -27.47 -36.25
N ARG A 762 -18.82 -28.00 -36.79
CA ARG A 762 -20.13 -28.45 -36.29
C ARG A 762 -20.23 -29.53 -35.20
N SER A 763 -21.45 -29.53 -34.65
CA SER A 763 -22.18 -30.45 -33.76
C SER A 763 -21.93 -31.95 -33.84
N SER A 764 -21.93 -32.58 -32.66
CA SER A 764 -22.70 -33.82 -32.41
C SER A 764 -23.15 -33.88 -30.95
N SER A 765 -24.42 -34.19 -30.76
CA SER A 765 -25.17 -34.39 -29.51
C SER A 765 -24.61 -35.50 -28.61
N ALA A 766 -24.56 -35.28 -27.29
CA ALA A 766 -25.14 -36.16 -26.27
C ALA A 766 -24.95 -35.62 -24.83
N VAL A 767 -25.97 -35.87 -24.03
CA VAL A 767 -26.26 -35.50 -22.64
C VAL A 767 -25.31 -36.13 -21.62
N HIS A 768 -24.74 -35.35 -20.68
CA HIS A 768 -24.89 -35.51 -19.20
C HIS A 768 -23.90 -34.66 -18.37
N ARG A 769 -24.49 -33.88 -17.44
CA ARG A 769 -24.10 -33.55 -16.04
C ARG A 769 -22.66 -33.16 -15.64
N THR A 770 -22.66 -32.10 -14.81
CA THR A 770 -21.72 -31.70 -13.72
C THR A 770 -20.36 -31.13 -14.07
N GLY A 771 -20.02 -29.96 -13.50
CA GLY A 771 -18.63 -29.52 -13.33
C GLY A 771 -18.40 -28.01 -13.44
N SER A 772 -18.38 -27.34 -12.29
CA SER A 772 -17.86 -25.99 -12.07
C SER A 772 -16.33 -25.90 -12.22
N THR A 773 -15.82 -24.83 -12.85
CA THR A 773 -14.67 -23.96 -12.48
C THR A 773 -13.92 -23.40 -13.72
N PRO A 774 -13.47 -22.13 -13.64
CA PRO A 774 -12.07 -21.84 -13.93
C PRO A 774 -11.48 -20.82 -12.92
N GLU A 775 -11.05 -21.28 -11.74
CA GLU A 775 -10.16 -20.51 -10.84
C GLU A 775 -8.95 -21.32 -10.35
N LEU A 776 -8.86 -22.62 -10.71
CA LEU A 776 -7.81 -23.52 -10.21
C LEU A 776 -6.47 -23.41 -10.94
N TYR A 777 -6.40 -22.75 -12.10
CA TYR A 777 -5.17 -22.71 -12.91
C TYR A 777 -4.17 -21.62 -12.46
N ILE A 778 -4.66 -20.51 -11.89
CA ILE A 778 -3.82 -19.41 -11.39
C ILE A 778 -3.27 -19.74 -9.98
N SER A 779 -4.04 -20.46 -9.17
CA SER A 779 -3.63 -20.94 -7.83
C SER A 779 -2.45 -21.93 -7.88
N PHE A 780 -2.38 -22.78 -8.92
CA PHE A 780 -1.32 -23.78 -9.05
C PHE A 780 0.05 -23.16 -9.44
N GLN A 781 0.06 -22.10 -10.26
CA GLN A 781 1.30 -21.39 -10.61
C GLN A 781 1.85 -20.56 -9.44
N ASN A 782 0.99 -19.95 -8.63
CA ASN A 782 1.43 -19.19 -7.46
C ASN A 782 1.90 -20.10 -6.30
N ARG A 783 1.33 -21.31 -6.17
CA ARG A 783 1.83 -22.31 -5.21
C ARG A 783 3.25 -22.77 -5.54
N LEU A 784 3.59 -23.03 -6.81
CA LEU A 784 4.95 -23.45 -7.19
C LEU A 784 6.04 -22.40 -6.89
N LEU A 785 5.71 -21.11 -6.91
CA LEU A 785 6.65 -20.02 -6.62
C LEU A 785 6.89 -19.82 -5.10
N GLY A 786 5.90 -20.12 -4.25
CA GLY A 786 6.03 -20.04 -2.79
C GLY A 786 6.90 -21.14 -2.15
N TRP A 787 7.19 -22.23 -2.89
CA TRP A 787 7.87 -23.41 -2.36
C TRP A 787 9.40 -23.25 -2.20
N LEU A 788 9.98 -22.17 -2.71
CA LEU A 788 11.44 -21.96 -2.70
C LEU A 788 11.97 -21.18 -1.48
N TYR A 789 11.11 -20.80 -0.54
CA TYR A 789 11.48 -20.07 0.68
C TYR A 789 11.40 -20.94 1.94
N ALA A 790 12.36 -21.85 2.13
CA ALA A 790 12.62 -22.46 3.43
C ALA A 790 14.13 -22.77 3.60
N TRP A 791 14.76 -22.16 4.61
CA TRP A 791 16.14 -22.42 5.07
C TRP A 791 16.13 -22.89 6.54
N PRO A 792 17.20 -23.51 7.06
CA PRO A 792 17.10 -24.79 7.76
C PRO A 792 16.89 -24.68 9.28
N VAL A 793 16.12 -25.63 9.81
CA VAL A 793 15.96 -25.86 11.25
C VAL A 793 17.17 -26.64 11.78
N TRP A 794 17.85 -26.08 12.78
CA TRP A 794 18.91 -26.76 13.53
C TRP A 794 18.32 -27.85 14.44
N ALA A 795 18.98 -29.01 14.43
CA ALA A 795 18.62 -30.17 15.23
C ALA A 795 18.99 -29.97 16.71
N VAL A 796 18.08 -30.33 17.62
CA VAL A 796 18.41 -30.57 19.03
C VAL A 796 17.98 -31.99 19.41
N ARG A 797 18.95 -32.72 19.95
CA ARG A 797 18.91 -34.13 20.37
C ARG A 797 17.82 -34.43 21.40
N THR A 798 17.20 -35.59 21.22
CA THR A 798 16.53 -36.35 22.28
C THR A 798 17.55 -37.12 23.14
N PRO A 799 17.23 -37.35 24.41
CA PRO A 799 17.45 -38.67 25.02
C PRO A 799 16.13 -39.25 25.50
N GLY A 800 15.94 -40.54 25.21
CA GLY A 800 14.72 -41.28 25.51
C GLY A 800 14.73 -42.03 26.85
N LEU A 801 13.58 -42.69 27.04
CA LEU A 801 13.23 -43.77 27.97
C LEU A 801 12.59 -43.39 29.32
N SER A 802 11.28 -43.63 29.33
CA SER A 802 10.26 -43.80 30.40
C SER A 802 10.73 -44.61 31.64
N PRO A 803 10.05 -44.62 32.83
CA PRO A 803 8.59 -44.80 32.94
C PRO A 803 7.81 -44.19 34.14
N GLN A 804 6.48 -44.24 33.98
CA GLN A 804 5.35 -44.30 34.93
C GLN A 804 5.44 -43.76 36.38
N LYS A 805 4.42 -42.93 36.70
CA LYS A 805 3.66 -42.78 37.97
C LYS A 805 4.45 -42.80 39.31
N SER A 806 4.45 -41.67 40.03
CA SER A 806 3.64 -41.50 41.26
C SER A 806 3.96 -40.18 42.00
N THR A 807 2.95 -39.75 42.75
CA THR A 807 2.90 -38.70 43.77
C THR A 807 4.10 -38.56 44.70
N ARG A 808 4.54 -37.32 45.01
CA ARG A 808 4.55 -36.74 46.38
C ARG A 808 5.17 -35.33 46.44
N ARG A 809 4.67 -34.55 47.40
CA ARG A 809 5.05 -33.17 47.78
C ARG A 809 6.36 -33.10 48.59
N PHE A 810 6.85 -31.85 48.65
CA PHE A 810 7.59 -31.14 49.72
C PHE A 810 9.12 -31.19 49.75
N GLY A 811 9.71 -30.01 49.99
CA GLY A 811 10.97 -29.86 50.74
C GLY A 811 11.90 -28.76 50.23
N ALA A 812 12.11 -27.73 51.03
CA ALA A 812 12.96 -26.57 50.78
C ALA A 812 14.44 -26.78 51.22
N MET A 813 15.23 -25.70 51.10
CA MET A 813 16.61 -25.43 51.56
C MET A 813 17.74 -25.87 50.59
N ALA A 814 18.64 -25.00 50.10
CA ALA A 814 19.50 -23.95 50.68
C ALA A 814 20.90 -24.44 51.09
N SER A 815 21.90 -23.69 50.62
CA SER A 815 23.35 -23.70 50.92
C SER A 815 24.13 -24.92 50.41
N GLY A 816 25.37 -24.82 49.92
CA GLY A 816 26.28 -23.69 49.79
C GLY A 816 27.70 -24.23 49.63
N ARG A 817 28.43 -23.74 48.63
CA ARG A 817 29.84 -23.33 48.65
C ARG A 817 30.24 -22.83 47.28
#